data_AF-A0A4T0GC78-F1
#
_entry.id   AF-A0A4T0GC78-F1
#
_cell.length_a   1.000
_cell.length_b   1.000
_cell.length_c   1.000
_cell.angle_alpha   90.00
_cell.angle_beta   90.00
_cell.angle_gamma   90.00
#
_symmetry.space_group_name_H-M   'P 1'
#
loop_
_entity.id
_entity.type
_entity.pdbx_description
1 polymer ?
#
loop_
_entity_poly.entity_id
_entity_poly.type
_entity_poly.pdbx_seq_one_letter_code
_entity_poly.pdbx_strand_id
1 'polypeptide(L)'
;MTLNLQNTYQGASFFDNWVYNYSAIDNTTQGNVHYLDKPNAEKQNLTYVNDAGNAIMRVDNFTDGSDDPSFGRNSVKLVSKDAFDIGSMVVMDASHLPYGESVWGAFWTLNNLSKQDDDGEIDIFEGVNGQESNRVALHTREGCTQSNTTDVDYTGQVMSTDCYYRKNGNEGCSYESKDNRSYGKQFADNDGGVMAMSWDGKGIQMWFWSRAEIPESIKNDSPDPHNGDLGSPMAYYPASSCNPREYFEEQNLVMDITLCGLWAGETYNANHDDKCASLVPDPSNYDNAYFEIRSVKTFSGGITEVEGAQDGGSEGNKSGISHLLLLALSGLIYFSVTREMDSNWRFAQCFGDKGDVEEVTEDIISTVEFDQTGDYLATGDKGGRVVLFERNESKKGCEYKFHTEFQSHEPEFDYLKSLEIEEKINKINWCKRQNNSHFLLSTNDKTIKLWKVFEKSLKVVSENNLSASHPSPPSSLNLPKITQPPHPSTTKSLRLPRMSHHDTIVAAVPRKVYANAHAYHINSIAINSDGESYLSADDLRINLWNLGISDQSFNIVDIKPNSMEDLTEVITAADFHPIHCNLFMYSSSKGTIKLADMRDQALCDRHAKLYEEEEDPSNKSFFSEIISSISDVKFSKDGRYILSRDYLTLKIWDLKMDNKPVKTINIHDHLRTKLCELYENDCIFDKFECTFSGDGNQVMTGSYDNYFHIYNSDPDNTNDVVLQADKSAFKAKKIGAKSFNKKDDINLDNIDFNKKILHGSWHPHEDTIAIGATNNLFLFSRLSS
;
A
#
# COMPACT_ATOMS: atom_id res chain seq x y z
N MET A 1 6.34 -25.09 -20.44
CA MET A 1 5.50 -23.86 -20.55
C MET A 1 6.48 -22.77 -20.94
N THR A 2 6.32 -22.13 -22.09
CA THR A 2 7.28 -21.10 -22.49
C THR A 2 7.09 -19.86 -21.61
N LEU A 3 8.13 -19.49 -20.86
CA LEU A 3 8.12 -18.31 -20.01
C LEU A 3 8.46 -17.06 -20.83
N ASN A 4 7.85 -15.92 -20.51
CA ASN A 4 8.12 -14.64 -21.14
C ASN A 4 8.93 -13.76 -20.20
N LEU A 5 9.92 -13.04 -20.74
CA LEU A 5 10.72 -12.08 -19.99
C LEU A 5 9.83 -10.96 -19.44
N GLN A 6 9.88 -10.74 -18.13
CA GLN A 6 9.15 -9.68 -17.41
C GLN A 6 10.07 -8.51 -17.10
N ASN A 7 11.09 -8.73 -16.27
CA ASN A 7 12.02 -7.68 -15.86
C ASN A 7 13.46 -8.03 -16.24
N THR A 8 14.26 -6.99 -16.46
CA THR A 8 15.70 -7.10 -16.73
C THR A 8 16.43 -6.00 -15.97
N TYR A 9 17.22 -6.41 -14.98
CA TYR A 9 18.11 -5.56 -14.20
C TYR A 9 19.53 -5.72 -14.78
N GLN A 10 20.01 -4.72 -15.52
CA GLN A 10 21.35 -4.74 -16.13
C GLN A 10 21.86 -3.33 -16.42
N GLY A 11 23.19 -3.18 -16.53
CA GLY A 11 23.81 -1.92 -16.95
C GLY A 11 23.53 -0.75 -16.02
N ALA A 12 23.51 0.45 -16.59
CA ALA A 12 23.37 1.72 -15.84
C ALA A 12 22.10 1.79 -14.98
N SER A 13 21.03 1.11 -15.37
CA SER A 13 19.74 1.09 -14.66
C SER A 13 19.60 -0.06 -13.67
N PHE A 14 20.65 -0.86 -13.45
CA PHE A 14 20.59 -2.03 -12.56
C PHE A 14 20.03 -1.66 -11.19
N PHE A 15 20.54 -0.59 -10.56
CA PHE A 15 20.18 -0.15 -9.21
C PHE A 15 18.93 0.75 -9.14
N ASP A 16 18.20 0.97 -10.24
CA ASP A 16 17.04 1.88 -10.24
C ASP A 16 15.78 1.22 -9.69
N ASN A 17 15.65 -0.10 -9.86
CA ASN A 17 14.51 -0.89 -9.41
C ASN A 17 14.78 -1.65 -8.09
N TRP A 18 15.78 -1.21 -7.32
CA TRP A 18 16.07 -1.75 -6.00
C TRP A 18 15.86 -0.68 -4.92
N VAL A 19 15.41 -1.11 -3.76
CA VAL A 19 15.34 -0.35 -2.51
C VAL A 19 16.57 -0.70 -1.68
N TYR A 20 17.27 0.33 -1.20
CA TYR A 20 18.42 0.16 -0.30
C TYR A 20 17.89 0.09 1.13
N ASN A 21 17.91 -1.10 1.73
CA ASN A 21 17.38 -1.34 3.06
C ASN A 21 18.40 -0.89 4.11
N TYR A 22 18.36 0.40 4.42
CA TYR A 22 19.27 1.02 5.39
C TYR A 22 19.06 0.42 6.79
N SER A 23 20.16 0.03 7.43
CA SER A 23 20.16 -0.33 8.84
C SER A 23 21.51 -0.09 9.48
N ALA A 24 21.51 0.56 10.64
CA ALA A 24 22.72 0.74 11.43
C ALA A 24 23.19 -0.54 12.14
N ILE A 25 22.32 -1.56 12.25
CA ILE A 25 22.65 -2.87 12.84
C ILE A 25 21.94 -3.97 12.05
N ASP A 26 22.58 -5.12 11.86
CA ASP A 26 21.90 -6.28 11.28
C ASP A 26 21.05 -6.97 12.36
N ASN A 27 19.75 -6.67 12.37
CA ASN A 27 18.80 -7.28 13.31
C ASN A 27 18.28 -8.65 12.83
N THR A 28 18.58 -9.04 11.60
CA THR A 28 18.11 -10.30 10.99
C THR A 28 19.06 -11.45 11.30
N THR A 29 20.34 -11.30 10.96
CA THR A 29 21.36 -12.35 11.10
C THR A 29 22.45 -12.00 12.10
N GLN A 30 22.31 -10.86 12.80
CA GLN A 30 23.25 -10.36 13.81
C GLN A 30 24.68 -10.16 13.27
N GLY A 31 24.80 -9.86 11.98
CA GLY A 31 26.06 -9.51 11.34
C GLY A 31 26.70 -8.21 11.87
N ASN A 32 28.03 -8.15 11.83
CA ASN A 32 28.81 -6.99 12.24
C ASN A 32 28.98 -5.99 11.07
N VAL A 33 27.85 -5.48 10.60
CA VAL A 33 27.73 -4.69 9.36
C VAL A 33 26.83 -3.47 9.54
N HIS A 34 27.03 -2.45 8.72
CA HIS A 34 26.16 -1.29 8.59
C HIS A 34 25.64 -1.20 7.14
N TYR A 35 24.34 -1.41 6.94
CA TYR A 35 23.73 -1.27 5.61
C TYR A 35 23.46 0.19 5.30
N LEU A 36 24.06 0.68 4.22
CA LEU A 36 23.94 2.07 3.81
C LEU A 36 22.72 2.32 2.91
N ASP A 37 22.19 3.53 2.97
CA ASP A 37 21.23 4.03 1.99
C ASP A 37 21.92 4.30 0.64
N LYS A 38 21.11 4.50 -0.42
CA LYS A 38 21.62 4.72 -1.78
C LYS A 38 22.62 5.87 -1.88
N PRO A 39 22.35 7.09 -1.35
CA PRO A 39 23.31 8.19 -1.44
C PRO A 39 24.65 7.92 -0.76
N ASN A 40 24.67 7.26 0.39
CA ASN A 40 25.91 6.97 1.10
C ASN A 40 26.68 5.81 0.46
N ALA A 41 25.99 4.79 -0.05
CA ALA A 41 26.59 3.69 -0.80
C ALA A 41 27.26 4.20 -2.10
N GLU A 42 26.57 5.02 -2.89
CA GLU A 42 27.12 5.61 -4.12
C GLU A 42 28.29 6.54 -3.82
N LYS A 43 28.20 7.36 -2.78
CA LYS A 43 29.28 8.28 -2.36
C LYS A 43 30.55 7.53 -1.95
N GLN A 44 30.40 6.35 -1.36
CA GLN A 44 31.50 5.48 -0.95
C GLN A 44 31.92 4.49 -2.05
N ASN A 45 31.30 4.57 -3.24
CA ASN A 45 31.47 3.61 -4.33
C ASN A 45 31.23 2.15 -3.88
N LEU A 46 30.28 1.91 -2.98
CA LEU A 46 29.86 0.55 -2.60
C LEU A 46 28.89 -0.04 -3.61
N THR A 47 28.16 0.80 -4.34
CA THR A 47 27.37 0.40 -5.52
C THR A 47 27.67 1.30 -6.70
N TYR A 48 27.94 0.70 -7.86
CA TYR A 48 28.19 1.42 -9.12
C TYR A 48 28.18 0.45 -10.30
N VAL A 49 28.22 0.97 -11.52
CA VAL A 49 28.37 0.16 -12.74
C VAL A 49 29.79 0.32 -13.26
N ASN A 50 30.52 -0.78 -13.45
CA ASN A 50 31.90 -0.76 -13.90
C ASN A 50 32.01 -0.48 -15.42
N ASP A 51 33.24 -0.34 -15.91
CA ASP A 51 33.51 -0.03 -17.32
C ASP A 51 33.04 -1.12 -18.30
N ALA A 52 32.86 -2.36 -17.82
CA ALA A 52 32.31 -3.46 -18.60
C ALA A 52 30.77 -3.42 -18.69
N GLY A 53 30.12 -2.52 -17.94
CA GLY A 53 28.66 -2.43 -17.86
C GLY A 53 28.04 -3.34 -16.81
N ASN A 54 28.85 -3.96 -15.95
CA ASN A 54 28.38 -4.85 -14.89
C ASN A 54 28.07 -4.04 -13.63
N ALA A 55 27.02 -4.42 -12.92
CA ALA A 55 26.68 -3.85 -11.63
C ALA A 55 27.61 -4.40 -10.54
N ILE A 56 28.25 -3.50 -9.81
CA ILE A 56 29.11 -3.80 -8.66
C ILE A 56 28.36 -3.43 -7.38
N MET A 57 28.30 -4.38 -6.45
CA MET A 57 27.84 -4.18 -5.09
C MET A 57 28.86 -4.80 -4.13
N ARG A 58 29.45 -4.01 -3.23
CA ARG A 58 30.60 -4.45 -2.43
C ARG A 58 30.57 -3.95 -1.00
N VAL A 59 31.29 -4.66 -0.15
CA VAL A 59 31.65 -4.22 1.21
C VAL A 59 32.72 -3.14 1.14
N ASP A 60 32.73 -2.23 2.11
CA ASP A 60 33.84 -1.28 2.32
C ASP A 60 35.15 -2.05 2.55
N ASN A 61 36.12 -1.86 1.65
CA ASN A 61 37.45 -2.46 1.72
C ASN A 61 38.57 -1.41 1.88
N PHE A 62 38.27 -0.24 2.42
CA PHE A 62 39.23 0.87 2.53
C PHE A 62 39.23 1.57 3.90
N THR A 63 38.16 1.47 4.69
CA THR A 63 38.11 2.05 6.04
C THR A 63 38.78 1.13 7.05
N ASP A 64 39.78 1.67 7.75
CA ASP A 64 40.43 1.02 8.89
C ASP A 64 39.66 1.31 10.18
N GLY A 65 39.14 0.24 10.79
CA GLY A 65 38.36 0.27 12.03
C GLY A 65 39.15 -0.14 13.27
N SER A 66 40.47 -0.35 13.18
CA SER A 66 41.28 -1.01 14.23
C SER A 66 41.26 -0.30 15.59
N ASP A 67 40.96 1.00 15.60
CA ASP A 67 40.88 1.83 16.82
C ASP A 67 39.49 1.84 17.47
N ASP A 68 38.48 1.20 16.87
CA ASP A 68 37.10 1.15 17.37
C ASP A 68 36.66 -0.29 17.71
N PRO A 69 36.54 -0.65 19.00
CA PRO A 69 36.12 -1.99 19.42
C PRO A 69 34.64 -2.31 19.12
N SER A 70 33.85 -1.32 18.68
CA SER A 70 32.45 -1.45 18.26
C SER A 70 32.25 -1.27 16.75
N PHE A 71 33.33 -1.33 15.97
CA PHE A 71 33.30 -1.08 14.54
C PHE A 71 32.42 -2.09 13.79
N GLY A 72 31.39 -1.59 13.09
CA GLY A 72 30.69 -2.31 12.03
C GLY A 72 31.16 -1.82 10.67
N ARG A 73 31.24 -2.73 9.69
CA ARG A 73 31.73 -2.39 8.35
C ARG A 73 30.58 -2.04 7.42
N ASN A 74 30.74 -1.00 6.60
CA ASN A 74 29.69 -0.59 5.67
C ASN A 74 29.50 -1.61 4.55
N SER A 75 28.24 -1.94 4.27
CA SER A 75 27.80 -2.80 3.18
C SER A 75 26.45 -2.31 2.65
N VAL A 76 25.80 -3.08 1.78
CA VAL A 76 24.51 -2.76 1.18
C VAL A 76 23.59 -3.99 1.27
N LYS A 77 22.29 -3.75 1.45
CA LYS A 77 21.22 -4.72 1.30
C LYS A 77 20.18 -4.16 0.34
N LEU A 78 19.96 -4.84 -0.78
CA LEU A 78 19.05 -4.44 -1.84
C LEU A 78 17.83 -5.34 -1.83
N VAL A 79 16.64 -4.75 -1.96
CA VAL A 79 15.37 -5.45 -2.14
C VAL A 79 14.73 -4.98 -3.44
N SER A 80 14.31 -5.88 -4.33
CA SER A 80 13.68 -5.47 -5.60
C SER A 80 12.34 -4.78 -5.32
N LYS A 81 12.03 -3.75 -6.10
CA LYS A 81 10.71 -3.09 -6.06
C LYS A 81 9.62 -3.99 -6.62
N ASP A 82 9.96 -4.75 -7.65
CA ASP A 82 9.06 -5.72 -8.26
C ASP A 82 9.05 -7.01 -7.44
N ALA A 83 7.87 -7.56 -7.24
CA ALA A 83 7.67 -8.88 -6.68
C ALA A 83 7.25 -9.86 -7.80
N PHE A 84 7.34 -11.17 -7.53
CA PHE A 84 6.95 -12.21 -8.45
C PHE A 84 6.26 -13.35 -7.70
N ASP A 85 5.39 -14.06 -8.41
CA ASP A 85 4.54 -15.12 -7.88
C ASP A 85 4.80 -16.45 -8.61
N ILE A 86 4.13 -17.52 -8.19
CA ILE A 86 4.20 -18.84 -8.78
C ILE A 86 3.96 -18.81 -10.31
N GLY A 87 4.74 -19.61 -11.02
CA GLY A 87 4.83 -19.58 -12.48
C GLY A 87 5.93 -18.66 -12.99
N SER A 88 6.88 -18.29 -12.13
CA SER A 88 8.00 -17.41 -12.44
C SER A 88 9.34 -18.15 -12.45
N MET A 89 10.31 -17.58 -13.17
CA MET A 89 11.69 -18.01 -13.14
C MET A 89 12.60 -16.80 -12.98
N VAL A 90 13.57 -16.90 -12.09
CA VAL A 90 14.59 -15.89 -11.82
C VAL A 90 15.92 -16.41 -12.35
N VAL A 91 16.67 -15.56 -13.06
CA VAL A 91 17.98 -15.90 -13.62
C VAL A 91 18.97 -14.79 -13.26
N MET A 92 20.04 -15.13 -12.56
CA MET A 92 21.16 -14.23 -12.26
C MET A 92 22.41 -14.66 -13.04
N ASP A 93 22.95 -13.74 -13.83
CA ASP A 93 24.25 -13.88 -14.49
C ASP A 93 25.27 -13.02 -13.75
N ALA A 94 26.23 -13.68 -13.08
CA ALA A 94 27.29 -13.03 -12.33
C ALA A 94 28.68 -13.49 -12.81
N SER A 95 29.64 -12.58 -12.78
CA SER A 95 31.07 -12.83 -13.02
C SER A 95 31.85 -13.00 -11.71
N HIS A 96 31.35 -12.40 -10.63
CA HIS A 96 31.93 -12.50 -9.30
C HIS A 96 30.82 -12.55 -8.25
N LEU A 97 30.99 -13.40 -7.23
CA LEU A 97 30.17 -13.48 -6.03
C LEU A 97 31.06 -13.17 -4.82
N PRO A 98 30.56 -12.52 -3.76
CA PRO A 98 31.37 -12.12 -2.62
C PRO A 98 31.88 -13.35 -1.85
N TYR A 99 33.17 -13.42 -1.55
CA TYR A 99 33.75 -14.48 -0.71
C TYR A 99 34.91 -13.98 0.14
N GLY A 100 35.25 -14.72 1.18
CA GLY A 100 36.36 -14.42 2.09
C GLY A 100 36.00 -14.73 3.54
N GLU A 101 36.99 -14.87 4.41
CA GLU A 101 36.74 -15.07 5.85
C GLU A 101 35.83 -13.96 6.39
N SER A 102 34.90 -14.31 7.28
CA SER A 102 33.83 -13.46 7.81
C SER A 102 32.73 -13.05 6.83
N VAL A 103 32.90 -13.22 5.51
CA VAL A 103 31.91 -12.77 4.51
C VAL A 103 30.73 -13.74 4.47
N TRP A 104 29.52 -13.19 4.44
CA TRP A 104 28.29 -13.93 4.16
C TRP A 104 27.53 -13.19 3.06
N GLY A 105 27.57 -13.75 1.85
CA GLY A 105 26.86 -13.20 0.71
C GLY A 105 25.63 -14.01 0.37
N ALA A 106 24.55 -13.32 0.02
CA ALA A 106 23.29 -13.95 -0.33
C ALA A 106 22.60 -13.27 -1.52
N PHE A 107 21.98 -14.08 -2.39
CA PHE A 107 20.96 -13.67 -3.34
C PHE A 107 19.78 -14.63 -3.23
N TRP A 108 18.69 -14.11 -2.71
CA TRP A 108 17.59 -14.88 -2.14
C TRP A 108 16.26 -14.14 -2.34
N THR A 109 15.18 -14.70 -1.82
CA THR A 109 13.84 -14.14 -1.97
C THR A 109 13.09 -14.19 -0.66
N LEU A 110 12.30 -13.15 -0.39
CA LEU A 110 11.40 -13.09 0.77
C LEU A 110 10.14 -12.30 0.45
N ASN A 111 9.06 -12.51 1.19
CA ASN A 111 7.88 -11.65 1.13
C ASN A 111 8.14 -10.30 1.82
N ASN A 112 8.30 -9.22 1.04
CA ASN A 112 8.74 -7.92 1.58
C ASN A 112 7.72 -7.24 2.51
N LEU A 113 6.46 -7.70 2.54
CA LEU A 113 5.42 -7.18 3.44
C LEU A 113 5.60 -7.76 4.85
N SER A 114 5.64 -9.09 4.97
CA SER A 114 5.75 -9.75 6.28
C SER A 114 7.18 -9.81 6.82
N LYS A 115 8.18 -9.87 5.93
CA LYS A 115 9.62 -10.05 6.24
C LYS A 115 9.88 -11.23 7.17
N GLN A 116 9.06 -12.27 7.06
CA GLN A 116 9.11 -13.47 7.90
C GLN A 116 9.12 -14.74 7.05
N ASP A 117 9.89 -15.73 7.49
CA ASP A 117 10.03 -17.04 6.86
C ASP A 117 8.71 -17.87 6.89
N ASP A 118 7.69 -17.39 7.62
CA ASP A 118 6.35 -17.99 7.67
C ASP A 118 5.66 -17.98 6.28
N ASP A 119 6.02 -17.00 5.44
CA ASP A 119 5.51 -16.82 4.06
C ASP A 119 6.47 -17.32 2.98
N GLY A 120 7.50 -18.06 3.40
CA GLY A 120 8.48 -18.70 2.54
C GLY A 120 9.66 -17.80 2.17
N GLU A 121 10.85 -18.37 2.26
CA GLU A 121 12.13 -17.80 1.82
C GLU A 121 12.88 -18.81 0.94
N ILE A 122 13.52 -18.28 -0.13
CA ILE A 122 14.18 -19.08 -1.16
C ILE A 122 15.61 -18.57 -1.39
N ASP A 123 16.60 -19.34 -0.96
CA ASP A 123 18.01 -19.00 -1.14
C ASP A 123 18.56 -19.57 -2.45
N ILE A 124 18.76 -18.69 -3.43
CA ILE A 124 19.24 -19.05 -4.78
C ILE A 124 20.78 -19.11 -4.79
N PHE A 125 21.40 -18.21 -4.04
CA PHE A 125 22.82 -18.15 -3.76
C PHE A 125 23.01 -17.83 -2.29
N GLU A 126 23.76 -18.67 -1.59
CA GLU A 126 24.17 -18.38 -0.23
C GLU A 126 25.52 -19.03 0.07
N GLY A 127 26.42 -18.29 0.71
CA GLY A 127 27.73 -18.80 1.08
C GLY A 127 28.39 -17.99 2.18
N VAL A 128 29.14 -18.69 3.04
CA VAL A 128 29.85 -18.09 4.17
C VAL A 128 31.34 -18.39 4.15
N ASN A 129 32.14 -17.46 4.66
CA ASN A 129 33.58 -17.55 4.79
C ASN A 129 34.25 -17.94 3.44
N GLY A 130 35.26 -18.81 3.48
CA GLY A 130 35.95 -19.36 2.31
C GLY A 130 35.32 -20.61 1.70
N GLN A 131 34.01 -20.84 1.84
CA GLN A 131 33.35 -21.98 1.18
C GLN A 131 33.55 -21.96 -0.35
N GLU A 132 33.68 -23.15 -0.95
CA GLU A 132 33.94 -23.31 -2.39
C GLU A 132 32.70 -23.71 -3.20
N SER A 133 31.60 -24.05 -2.54
CA SER A 133 30.37 -24.49 -3.19
C SER A 133 29.19 -23.64 -2.74
N ASN A 134 28.28 -23.36 -3.67
CA ASN A 134 27.03 -22.67 -3.37
C ASN A 134 26.11 -23.58 -2.54
N ARG A 135 25.43 -22.98 -1.55
CA ARG A 135 24.30 -23.58 -0.86
C ARG A 135 23.01 -22.93 -1.34
N VAL A 136 21.98 -23.75 -1.54
CA VAL A 136 20.61 -23.30 -1.79
C VAL A 136 19.69 -23.92 -0.76
N ALA A 137 18.68 -23.17 -0.33
CA ALA A 137 17.78 -23.59 0.73
C ALA A 137 16.36 -23.06 0.55
N LEU A 138 15.43 -23.69 1.26
CA LEU A 138 14.10 -23.16 1.49
C LEU A 138 13.85 -23.09 3.00
N HIS A 139 13.22 -22.00 3.41
CA HIS A 139 12.80 -21.73 4.77
C HIS A 139 11.28 -21.48 4.74
N THR A 140 10.52 -22.26 5.51
CA THR A 140 9.05 -22.23 5.50
C THR A 140 8.48 -22.49 6.88
N ARG A 141 7.16 -22.34 7.06
CA ARG A 141 6.42 -22.94 8.18
C ARG A 141 6.48 -24.48 8.19
N GLU A 142 6.05 -25.10 9.31
CA GLU A 142 6.06 -26.56 9.50
C GLU A 142 5.21 -27.27 8.42
N GLY A 143 5.77 -28.32 7.80
CA GLY A 143 5.05 -29.21 6.88
C GLY A 143 5.68 -29.39 5.50
N CYS A 144 6.52 -28.45 5.06
CA CYS A 144 7.28 -28.55 3.81
C CYS A 144 8.60 -29.30 4.04
N THR A 145 8.85 -30.31 3.20
CA THR A 145 10.08 -31.12 3.25
C THR A 145 10.62 -31.39 1.85
N GLN A 146 11.94 -31.45 1.74
CA GLN A 146 12.61 -32.10 0.62
C GLN A 146 12.35 -33.61 0.73
N SER A 147 11.81 -34.23 -0.33
CA SER A 147 11.58 -35.67 -0.39
C SER A 147 12.45 -36.35 -1.44
N ASN A 148 12.86 -37.59 -1.18
CA ASN A 148 13.54 -38.43 -2.17
C ASN A 148 12.53 -38.95 -3.20
N THR A 149 12.04 -38.04 -4.04
CA THR A 149 11.25 -38.33 -5.24
C THR A 149 12.14 -38.87 -6.36
N THR A 150 11.57 -39.74 -7.20
CA THR A 150 12.18 -40.22 -8.46
C THR A 150 11.71 -39.43 -9.68
N ASP A 151 10.96 -38.34 -9.49
CA ASP A 151 10.29 -37.61 -10.57
C ASP A 151 11.28 -36.74 -11.37
N VAL A 152 12.32 -36.23 -10.71
CA VAL A 152 13.37 -35.41 -11.32
C VAL A 152 14.72 -35.78 -10.70
N ASP A 153 15.69 -36.14 -11.54
CA ASP A 153 17.07 -36.32 -11.12
C ASP A 153 17.71 -34.96 -10.79
N TYR A 154 18.31 -34.85 -9.61
CA TYR A 154 19.05 -33.66 -9.17
C TYR A 154 20.54 -33.97 -8.92
N THR A 155 21.41 -32.98 -9.10
CA THR A 155 22.87 -33.18 -9.05
C THR A 155 23.50 -32.83 -7.70
N GLY A 156 22.86 -31.96 -6.91
CA GLY A 156 23.37 -31.48 -5.61
C GLY A 156 23.45 -32.55 -4.53
N GLN A 157 24.11 -32.20 -3.42
CA GLN A 157 24.14 -33.00 -2.20
C GLN A 157 23.08 -32.47 -1.22
N VAL A 158 22.17 -33.33 -0.77
CA VAL A 158 21.18 -32.97 0.25
C VAL A 158 21.91 -32.81 1.59
N MET A 159 21.76 -31.65 2.23
CA MET A 159 22.34 -31.35 3.54
C MET A 159 21.30 -31.43 4.65
N SER A 160 20.10 -30.91 4.39
CA SER A 160 18.94 -30.97 5.29
C SER A 160 17.67 -31.18 4.48
N THR A 161 16.72 -31.93 5.02
CA THR A 161 15.46 -32.26 4.33
C THR A 161 14.25 -31.50 4.88
N ASP A 162 14.36 -30.85 6.03
CA ASP A 162 13.22 -30.21 6.71
C ASP A 162 13.30 -28.70 6.54
N CYS A 163 12.29 -28.10 5.90
CA CYS A 163 12.30 -26.70 5.51
C CYS A 163 11.86 -25.77 6.65
N TYR A 164 11.44 -26.33 7.79
CA TYR A 164 10.92 -25.52 8.89
C TYR A 164 12.02 -24.68 9.56
N TYR A 165 11.97 -23.37 9.40
CA TYR A 165 13.00 -22.42 9.87
C TYR A 165 13.23 -22.44 11.38
N ARG A 166 12.22 -22.78 12.20
CA ARG A 166 12.40 -22.92 13.67
C ARG A 166 13.01 -24.24 14.10
N LYS A 167 13.36 -25.12 13.16
CA LYS A 167 13.97 -26.43 13.42
C LYS A 167 15.43 -26.42 12.93
N ASN A 168 16.23 -27.33 13.49
CA ASN A 168 17.64 -27.53 13.11
C ASN A 168 18.52 -26.26 13.15
N GLY A 169 18.16 -25.24 13.94
CA GLY A 169 18.94 -24.01 14.04
C GLY A 169 18.80 -23.10 12.81
N ASN A 170 17.63 -23.07 12.16
CA ASN A 170 17.36 -22.33 10.94
C ASN A 170 18.21 -22.77 9.74
N GLU A 171 18.45 -24.08 9.63
CA GLU A 171 19.20 -24.64 8.49
C GLU A 171 18.36 -24.73 7.20
N GLY A 172 17.02 -24.71 7.34
CA GLY A 172 16.10 -24.97 6.23
C GLY A 172 16.30 -26.34 5.59
N CYS A 173 15.66 -26.58 4.47
CA CYS A 173 15.92 -27.76 3.64
C CYS A 173 16.81 -27.35 2.47
N SER A 174 18.02 -27.89 2.45
CA SER A 174 19.09 -27.28 1.66
C SER A 174 19.90 -28.30 0.87
N TYR A 175 20.42 -27.85 -0.26
CA TYR A 175 21.37 -28.56 -1.10
C TYR A 175 22.69 -27.80 -1.18
N GLU A 176 23.79 -28.56 -1.21
CA GLU A 176 25.11 -28.04 -1.55
C GLU A 176 25.48 -28.48 -2.97
N SER A 177 26.04 -27.56 -3.76
CA SER A 177 26.56 -27.87 -5.07
C SER A 177 27.78 -28.79 -4.98
N LYS A 178 27.80 -29.86 -5.80
CA LYS A 178 29.00 -30.70 -5.97
C LYS A 178 30.02 -30.10 -6.94
N ASP A 179 29.64 -29.05 -7.66
CA ASP A 179 30.53 -28.32 -8.55
C ASP A 179 31.16 -27.15 -7.79
N ASN A 180 32.46 -27.24 -7.51
CA ASN A 180 33.18 -26.18 -6.80
C ASN A 180 33.36 -24.90 -7.64
N ARG A 181 32.96 -24.88 -8.91
CA ARG A 181 32.88 -23.65 -9.72
C ARG A 181 31.64 -22.82 -9.38
N SER A 182 30.75 -23.33 -8.52
CA SER A 182 29.49 -22.67 -8.17
C SER A 182 29.63 -21.50 -7.19
N TYR A 183 30.74 -21.40 -6.45
CA TYR A 183 30.97 -20.30 -5.52
C TYR A 183 32.47 -20.03 -5.29
N GLY A 184 32.77 -18.95 -4.57
CA GLY A 184 34.08 -18.61 -4.08
C GLY A 184 35.08 -18.27 -5.19
N LYS A 185 36.36 -18.53 -4.89
CA LYS A 185 37.45 -18.21 -5.79
C LYS A 185 37.34 -18.92 -7.15
N GLN A 186 36.89 -20.18 -7.14
CA GLN A 186 36.75 -20.96 -8.38
C GLN A 186 35.66 -20.38 -9.30
N PHE A 187 34.54 -19.88 -8.75
CA PHE A 187 33.55 -19.15 -9.55
C PHE A 187 34.18 -17.93 -10.23
N ALA A 188 34.88 -17.08 -9.47
CA ALA A 188 35.53 -15.87 -9.97
C ALA A 188 36.61 -16.16 -11.03
N ASP A 189 37.47 -17.15 -10.79
CA ASP A 189 38.55 -17.54 -11.71
C ASP A 189 38.03 -18.10 -13.06
N ASN A 190 36.79 -18.58 -13.10
CA ASN A 190 36.15 -19.17 -14.28
C ASN A 190 35.16 -18.23 -14.98
N ASP A 191 35.30 -16.90 -14.79
CA ASP A 191 34.41 -15.87 -15.38
C ASP A 191 32.94 -15.99 -14.94
N GLY A 192 32.76 -16.56 -13.75
CA GLY A 192 31.49 -16.80 -13.08
C GLY A 192 30.58 -17.80 -13.80
N GLY A 193 29.28 -17.55 -13.69
CA GLY A 193 28.26 -18.46 -14.18
C GLY A 193 26.86 -17.88 -14.09
N VAL A 194 25.88 -18.73 -14.36
CA VAL A 194 24.46 -18.39 -14.29
C VAL A 194 23.78 -19.28 -13.27
N MET A 195 23.00 -18.66 -12.41
CA MET A 195 22.17 -19.33 -11.40
C MET A 195 20.72 -19.03 -11.74
N ALA A 196 19.87 -20.05 -11.66
CA ALA A 196 18.45 -19.88 -11.95
C ALA A 196 17.58 -20.64 -10.96
N MET A 197 16.42 -20.06 -10.67
CA MET A 197 15.39 -20.65 -9.85
C MET A 197 14.07 -20.59 -10.63
N SER A 198 13.41 -21.74 -10.77
CA SER A 198 12.05 -21.85 -11.30
C SER A 198 11.11 -22.19 -10.15
N TRP A 199 10.00 -21.47 -10.07
CA TRP A 199 8.95 -21.68 -9.09
C TRP A 199 7.62 -21.80 -9.82
N ASP A 200 7.04 -23.00 -9.84
CA ASP A 200 5.76 -23.27 -10.48
C ASP A 200 4.97 -24.38 -9.79
N GLY A 201 3.81 -24.76 -10.36
CA GLY A 201 2.92 -25.75 -9.78
C GLY A 201 3.50 -27.16 -9.61
N LYS A 202 4.68 -27.48 -10.16
CA LYS A 202 5.38 -28.75 -9.94
C LYS A 202 6.35 -28.72 -8.76
N GLY A 203 6.74 -27.53 -8.31
CA GLY A 203 7.72 -27.37 -7.24
C GLY A 203 8.69 -26.22 -7.51
N ILE A 204 9.77 -26.21 -6.73
CA ILE A 204 10.88 -25.28 -6.89
C ILE A 204 12.10 -26.06 -7.39
N GLN A 205 12.72 -25.56 -8.46
CA GLN A 205 13.90 -26.15 -9.08
C GLN A 205 14.98 -25.09 -9.20
N MET A 206 16.23 -25.44 -8.92
CA MET A 206 17.36 -24.52 -9.03
C MET A 206 18.51 -25.12 -9.83
N TRP A 207 19.18 -24.29 -10.62
CA TRP A 207 20.29 -24.67 -11.47
C TRP A 207 21.47 -23.73 -11.28
N PHE A 208 22.66 -24.30 -11.50
CA PHE A 208 23.89 -23.57 -11.72
C PHE A 208 24.53 -24.09 -13.01
N TRP A 209 24.99 -23.16 -13.86
CA TRP A 209 25.81 -23.46 -15.01
C TRP A 209 27.07 -22.61 -14.96
N SER A 210 28.24 -23.26 -15.08
CA SER A 210 29.47 -22.51 -15.34
C SER A 210 29.38 -21.79 -16.69
N ARG A 211 30.16 -20.73 -16.89
CA ARG A 211 30.09 -19.87 -18.08
C ARG A 211 30.01 -20.60 -19.43
N ALA A 212 30.74 -21.71 -19.58
CA ALA A 212 30.77 -22.49 -20.82
C ALA A 212 29.57 -23.42 -21.02
N GLU A 213 28.81 -23.69 -19.96
CA GLU A 213 27.73 -24.68 -19.90
C GLU A 213 26.33 -24.04 -19.94
N ILE A 214 26.25 -22.69 -20.07
CA ILE A 214 24.98 -21.96 -20.12
C ILE A 214 24.14 -22.45 -21.32
N PRO A 215 22.90 -22.94 -21.10
CA PRO A 215 22.01 -23.38 -22.17
C PRO A 215 21.65 -22.27 -23.16
N GLU A 216 21.35 -22.63 -24.40
CA GLU A 216 20.96 -21.64 -25.42
C GLU A 216 19.61 -20.99 -25.11
N SER A 217 18.67 -21.69 -24.47
CA SER A 217 17.40 -21.07 -24.04
C SER A 217 17.59 -19.92 -23.05
N ILE A 218 18.58 -20.02 -22.16
CA ILE A 218 18.94 -18.97 -21.21
C ILE A 218 19.59 -17.79 -21.93
N LYS A 219 20.51 -18.05 -22.88
CA LYS A 219 21.15 -16.97 -23.67
C LYS A 219 20.17 -16.21 -24.55
N ASN A 220 19.13 -16.89 -25.04
CA ASN A 220 18.14 -16.33 -25.95
C ASN A 220 16.86 -15.84 -25.24
N ASP A 221 16.86 -15.77 -23.91
CA ASP A 221 15.71 -15.30 -23.09
C ASP A 221 14.41 -16.06 -23.36
N SER A 222 14.51 -17.37 -23.59
CA SER A 222 13.37 -18.26 -23.85
C SER A 222 13.43 -19.56 -23.02
N PRO A 223 13.58 -19.49 -21.67
CA PRO A 223 13.66 -20.68 -20.85
C PRO A 223 12.35 -21.47 -20.80
N ASP A 224 12.47 -22.79 -20.73
CA ASP A 224 11.39 -23.69 -20.31
C ASP A 224 11.97 -24.75 -19.35
N PRO A 225 11.63 -24.68 -18.05
CA PRO A 225 12.20 -25.58 -17.05
C PRO A 225 11.80 -27.05 -17.23
N HIS A 226 10.80 -27.36 -18.08
CA HIS A 226 10.22 -28.70 -18.20
C HIS A 226 10.56 -29.44 -19.49
N ASN A 227 11.21 -28.80 -20.46
CA ASN A 227 11.51 -29.43 -21.76
C ASN A 227 12.84 -30.19 -21.81
N GLY A 228 13.62 -30.14 -20.72
CA GLY A 228 14.93 -30.79 -20.58
C GLY A 228 16.13 -30.01 -21.13
N ASP A 229 15.95 -28.84 -21.75
CA ASP A 229 17.05 -28.03 -22.30
C ASP A 229 17.99 -27.48 -21.20
N LEU A 230 17.44 -27.25 -20.01
CA LEU A 230 18.17 -26.76 -18.84
C LEU A 230 19.06 -27.83 -18.17
N GLY A 231 18.87 -29.11 -18.53
CA GLY A 231 19.50 -30.24 -17.85
C GLY A 231 18.94 -30.48 -16.44
N SER A 232 19.57 -31.40 -15.70
CA SER A 232 19.16 -31.74 -14.33
C SER A 232 19.43 -30.57 -13.37
N PRO A 233 18.45 -30.16 -12.54
CA PRO A 233 18.66 -29.13 -11.54
C PRO A 233 19.66 -29.58 -10.46
N MET A 234 20.30 -28.61 -9.81
CA MET A 234 21.11 -28.90 -8.62
C MET A 234 20.25 -29.16 -7.38
N ALA A 235 19.08 -28.54 -7.29
CA ALA A 235 18.13 -28.73 -6.21
C ALA A 235 16.70 -28.89 -6.74
N TYR A 236 15.93 -29.80 -6.14
CA TYR A 236 14.54 -30.01 -6.48
C TYR A 236 13.67 -30.23 -5.24
N TYR A 237 12.67 -29.37 -5.08
CA TYR A 237 11.68 -29.42 -4.03
C TYR A 237 10.31 -29.69 -4.66
N PRO A 238 9.82 -30.94 -4.62
CA PRO A 238 8.60 -31.32 -5.34
C PRO A 238 7.35 -30.78 -4.63
N ALA A 239 6.34 -30.39 -5.42
CA ALA A 239 5.05 -29.93 -4.91
C ALA A 239 4.31 -30.97 -4.06
N SER A 240 4.65 -32.27 -4.17
CA SER A 240 4.04 -33.36 -3.41
C SER A 240 4.46 -33.39 -1.94
N SER A 241 5.64 -32.86 -1.59
CA SER A 241 6.14 -32.79 -0.20
C SER A 241 6.41 -31.38 0.30
N CYS A 242 6.44 -30.41 -0.61
CA CYS A 242 6.50 -29.00 -0.30
C CYS A 242 5.67 -28.24 -1.35
N ASN A 243 4.40 -28.01 -1.07
CA ASN A 243 3.48 -27.40 -2.03
C ASN A 243 3.80 -25.91 -2.23
N PRO A 244 4.31 -25.49 -3.39
CA PRO A 244 4.76 -24.12 -3.60
C PRO A 244 3.66 -23.05 -3.53
N ARG A 245 2.37 -23.43 -3.57
CA ARG A 245 1.24 -22.50 -3.37
C ARG A 245 0.82 -22.35 -1.92
N GLU A 246 1.29 -23.24 -1.06
CA GLU A 246 0.89 -23.29 0.34
C GLU A 246 1.96 -22.68 1.24
N TYR A 247 3.24 -22.80 0.86
CA TYR A 247 4.36 -22.41 1.70
C TYR A 247 5.08 -21.14 1.25
N PHE A 248 4.72 -20.61 0.07
CA PHE A 248 5.34 -19.42 -0.50
C PHE A 248 4.25 -18.48 -1.01
N GLU A 249 4.24 -17.26 -0.47
CA GLU A 249 3.48 -16.12 -1.00
C GLU A 249 4.32 -15.35 -2.02
N GLU A 250 3.80 -14.24 -2.57
CA GLU A 250 4.55 -13.37 -3.49
C GLU A 250 5.92 -12.96 -2.91
N GLN A 251 6.98 -13.03 -3.73
CA GLN A 251 8.36 -12.87 -3.30
C GLN A 251 9.05 -11.67 -3.96
N ASN A 252 9.90 -10.95 -3.20
CA ASN A 252 10.84 -9.95 -3.71
C ASN A 252 12.25 -10.53 -3.72
N LEU A 253 13.06 -10.13 -4.69
CA LEU A 253 14.48 -10.48 -4.74
C LEU A 253 15.25 -9.68 -3.70
N VAL A 254 16.16 -10.33 -2.99
CA VAL A 254 17.05 -9.70 -2.03
C VAL A 254 18.49 -10.06 -2.34
N MET A 255 19.37 -9.08 -2.19
CA MET A 255 20.80 -9.23 -2.35
C MET A 255 21.51 -8.47 -1.24
N ASP A 256 22.38 -9.15 -0.51
CA ASP A 256 23.14 -8.53 0.56
C ASP A 256 24.49 -9.20 0.79
N ILE A 257 25.35 -8.48 1.49
CA ILE A 257 26.60 -9.00 2.03
C ILE A 257 26.66 -8.60 3.50
N THR A 258 26.33 -9.54 4.39
CA THR A 258 26.55 -9.40 5.82
C THR A 258 27.92 -9.95 6.21
N LEU A 259 28.35 -9.69 7.44
CA LEU A 259 29.65 -10.14 7.96
C LEU A 259 29.48 -10.82 9.32
N CYS A 260 30.15 -11.95 9.52
CA CYS A 260 30.02 -12.78 10.71
C CYS A 260 28.57 -13.24 10.95
N GLY A 261 27.91 -12.73 11.99
CA GLY A 261 26.54 -13.12 12.32
C GLY A 261 26.39 -14.59 12.72
N LEU A 262 25.14 -15.03 12.72
CA LEU A 262 24.72 -16.34 13.24
C LEU A 262 25.27 -17.52 12.42
N TRP A 263 25.64 -17.33 11.15
CA TRP A 263 26.19 -18.41 10.34
C TRP A 263 27.69 -18.28 10.07
N ALA A 264 28.15 -17.23 9.36
CA ALA A 264 29.58 -17.08 9.06
C ALA A 264 30.41 -16.95 10.33
N GLY A 265 29.91 -16.21 11.32
CA GLY A 265 30.57 -15.98 12.60
C GLY A 265 30.69 -17.25 13.43
N GLU A 266 29.61 -18.02 13.57
CA GLU A 266 29.63 -19.29 14.30
C GLU A 266 30.55 -20.32 13.63
N THR A 267 30.46 -20.45 12.30
CA THR A 267 31.30 -21.35 11.51
C THR A 267 32.78 -20.98 11.61
N TYR A 268 33.11 -19.68 11.57
CA TYR A 268 34.48 -19.20 11.71
C TYR A 268 35.02 -19.52 13.11
N ASN A 269 34.28 -19.13 14.15
CA ASN A 269 34.66 -19.29 15.55
C ASN A 269 34.78 -20.77 15.98
N ALA A 270 34.09 -21.69 15.29
CA ALA A 270 34.22 -23.11 15.54
C ALA A 270 35.55 -23.70 15.04
N ASN A 271 36.17 -23.04 14.05
CA ASN A 271 37.37 -23.54 13.36
C ASN A 271 38.64 -22.72 13.66
N HIS A 272 38.52 -21.63 14.44
CA HIS A 272 39.62 -20.70 14.74
C HIS A 272 39.66 -20.34 16.24
N ASP A 273 40.85 -19.98 16.73
CA ASP A 273 41.07 -19.60 18.13
C ASP A 273 40.66 -18.13 18.41
N ASP A 274 40.70 -17.28 17.39
CA ASP A 274 40.25 -15.89 17.41
C ASP A 274 38.77 -15.75 17.01
N LYS A 275 38.22 -14.54 17.17
CA LYS A 275 36.81 -14.25 16.91
C LYS A 275 36.62 -13.63 15.55
N CYS A 276 35.58 -14.03 14.83
CA CYS A 276 35.21 -13.45 13.53
C CYS A 276 35.16 -11.91 13.56
N ALA A 277 34.61 -11.33 14.63
CA ALA A 277 34.54 -9.88 14.82
C ALA A 277 35.90 -9.18 14.80
N SER A 278 37.01 -9.88 15.09
CA SER A 278 38.36 -9.32 15.03
C SER A 278 38.90 -9.13 13.61
N LEU A 279 38.29 -9.78 12.61
CA LEU A 279 38.61 -9.59 11.19
C LEU A 279 37.97 -8.31 10.61
N VAL A 280 36.83 -7.89 11.18
CA VAL A 280 35.99 -6.80 10.64
C VAL A 280 36.70 -5.45 10.59
N PRO A 281 37.54 -5.05 11.55
CA PRO A 281 38.27 -3.79 11.49
C PRO A 281 39.26 -3.65 10.33
N ASP A 282 39.85 -4.74 9.82
CA ASP A 282 40.86 -4.68 8.75
C ASP A 282 40.20 -4.65 7.36
N PRO A 283 40.35 -3.56 6.59
CA PRO A 283 39.73 -3.41 5.27
C PRO A 283 40.26 -4.40 4.23
N SER A 284 41.50 -4.88 4.36
CA SER A 284 42.14 -5.76 3.37
C SER A 284 41.50 -7.15 3.30
N ASN A 285 40.74 -7.54 4.32
CA ASN A 285 39.98 -8.79 4.34
C ASN A 285 38.82 -8.79 3.33
N TYR A 286 38.43 -7.63 2.79
CA TYR A 286 37.19 -7.45 2.03
C TYR A 286 37.40 -7.13 0.54
N ASP A 287 38.61 -7.31 0.01
CA ASP A 287 38.91 -7.06 -1.42
C ASP A 287 38.10 -7.95 -2.38
N ASN A 288 37.71 -9.16 -1.94
CA ASN A 288 36.89 -10.09 -2.72
C ASN A 288 35.43 -10.15 -2.23
N ALA A 289 35.02 -9.24 -1.34
CA ALA A 289 33.66 -9.18 -0.80
C ALA A 289 32.75 -8.30 -1.69
N TYR A 290 32.56 -8.73 -2.94
CA TYR A 290 31.69 -8.03 -3.89
C TYR A 290 30.95 -8.95 -4.87
N PHE A 291 29.76 -8.52 -5.26
CA PHE A 291 29.05 -8.99 -6.43
C PHE A 291 29.50 -8.21 -7.67
N GLU A 292 29.72 -8.92 -8.79
CA GLU A 292 29.80 -8.32 -10.13
C GLU A 292 28.81 -9.01 -11.06
N ILE A 293 27.73 -8.29 -11.38
CA ILE A 293 26.52 -8.85 -11.99
C ILE A 293 26.34 -8.30 -13.40
N ARG A 294 26.19 -9.19 -14.37
CA ARG A 294 25.90 -8.85 -15.76
C ARG A 294 24.42 -8.55 -15.94
N SER A 295 23.56 -9.41 -15.40
CA SER A 295 22.12 -9.19 -15.39
C SER A 295 21.39 -10.03 -14.35
N VAL A 296 20.27 -9.53 -13.85
CA VAL A 296 19.21 -10.34 -13.25
C VAL A 296 17.98 -10.24 -14.14
N LYS A 297 17.32 -11.36 -14.44
CA LYS A 297 16.12 -11.41 -15.28
C LYS A 297 15.03 -12.20 -14.57
N THR A 298 13.80 -11.74 -14.68
CA THR A 298 12.62 -12.50 -14.24
C THR A 298 11.76 -12.84 -15.44
N PHE A 299 11.22 -14.05 -15.46
CA PHE A 299 10.33 -14.54 -16.49
C PHE A 299 9.03 -15.01 -15.84
N SER A 300 7.90 -14.93 -16.55
CA SER A 300 6.63 -15.50 -16.07
C SER A 300 5.86 -16.20 -17.19
N GLY A 301 5.14 -17.25 -16.81
CA GLY A 301 4.23 -17.98 -17.69
C GLY A 301 2.90 -17.26 -17.82
N GLY A 302 2.51 -16.88 -19.03
CA GLY A 302 1.16 -16.35 -19.27
C GLY A 302 0.10 -17.44 -19.01
N ILE A 303 -0.90 -17.15 -18.20
CA ILE A 303 -2.19 -17.84 -18.29
C ILE A 303 -2.80 -17.43 -19.63
N THR A 304 -2.54 -18.21 -20.69
CA THR A 304 -3.45 -18.18 -21.83
C THR A 304 -4.82 -18.59 -21.29
N GLU A 305 -5.78 -17.67 -21.31
CA GLU A 305 -7.20 -18.01 -21.24
C GLU A 305 -7.45 -19.13 -22.24
N VAL A 306 -7.60 -20.36 -21.75
CA VAL A 306 -8.14 -21.44 -22.55
C VAL A 306 -9.62 -21.11 -22.68
N GLU A 307 -9.98 -20.46 -23.80
CA GLU A 307 -11.34 -20.50 -24.31
C GLU A 307 -11.82 -21.96 -24.23
N GLY A 308 -12.83 -22.19 -23.40
CA GLY A 308 -13.38 -23.51 -23.17
C GLY A 308 -13.66 -24.21 -24.49
N ALA A 309 -13.19 -25.44 -24.60
CA ALA A 309 -13.52 -26.35 -25.69
C ALA A 309 -15.03 -26.29 -25.95
N GLN A 310 -15.41 -25.73 -27.10
CA GLN A 310 -16.74 -25.89 -27.65
C GLN A 310 -16.94 -27.36 -27.99
N ASP A 311 -17.81 -28.00 -27.22
CA ASP A 311 -18.40 -29.28 -27.57
C ASP A 311 -19.21 -29.11 -28.88
N GLY A 312 -19.06 -30.09 -29.76
CA GLY A 312 -19.55 -30.06 -31.13
C GLY A 312 -21.08 -30.07 -31.20
N GLY A 313 -21.66 -28.96 -31.64
CA GLY A 313 -23.06 -28.85 -32.05
C GLY A 313 -23.15 -28.39 -33.50
N SER A 314 -23.67 -29.26 -34.35
CA SER A 314 -23.78 -29.16 -35.81
C SER A 314 -24.56 -27.96 -36.38
N GLU A 315 -24.00 -27.39 -37.45
CA GLU A 315 -24.59 -26.82 -38.68
C GLU A 315 -25.93 -26.05 -38.65
N GLY A 316 -25.92 -24.83 -39.21
CA GLY A 316 -27.16 -24.14 -39.59
C GLY A 316 -27.09 -22.70 -40.15
N ASN A 317 -26.43 -22.52 -41.30
CA ASN A 317 -26.71 -21.51 -42.36
C ASN A 317 -26.89 -19.99 -42.07
N LYS A 318 -25.87 -19.23 -42.51
CA LYS A 318 -25.85 -18.18 -43.56
C LYS A 318 -26.65 -16.85 -43.48
N SER A 319 -25.83 -15.81 -43.75
CA SER A 319 -26.09 -14.50 -44.40
C SER A 319 -26.65 -13.39 -43.51
N GLY A 320 -26.22 -12.12 -43.56
CA GLY A 320 -25.27 -11.43 -44.43
C GLY A 320 -25.66 -9.95 -44.53
N ILE A 321 -24.77 -9.07 -44.07
CA ILE A 321 -24.46 -7.74 -44.65
C ILE A 321 -25.54 -6.62 -44.62
N SER A 322 -25.31 -5.67 -43.71
CA SER A 322 -25.01 -4.23 -43.94
C SER A 322 -26.09 -3.18 -44.31
N HIS A 323 -25.98 -2.09 -43.53
CA HIS A 323 -26.09 -0.66 -43.86
C HIS A 323 -27.43 0.05 -44.15
N LEU A 324 -27.77 0.91 -43.16
CA LEU A 324 -27.87 2.38 -43.24
C LEU A 324 -29.14 3.06 -43.81
N LEU A 325 -29.73 3.86 -42.90
CA LEU A 325 -30.34 5.19 -43.08
C LEU A 325 -31.69 5.32 -43.84
N LEU A 326 -32.76 5.74 -43.13
CA LEU A 326 -33.27 7.14 -43.17
C LEU A 326 -34.53 7.33 -42.29
N LEU A 327 -34.62 8.54 -41.73
CA LEU A 327 -35.70 9.11 -40.91
C LEU A 327 -37.03 9.31 -41.68
N ALA A 328 -38.18 9.19 -40.99
CA ALA A 328 -39.21 10.24 -40.88
C ALA A 328 -40.48 9.78 -40.12
N LEU A 329 -40.73 10.44 -38.98
CA LEU A 329 -42.00 10.97 -38.43
C LEU A 329 -43.35 10.27 -38.70
N SER A 330 -44.06 9.90 -37.62
CA SER A 330 -45.34 10.53 -37.21
C SER A 330 -46.03 9.76 -36.07
N GLY A 331 -46.76 10.48 -35.20
CA GLY A 331 -47.85 9.91 -34.39
C GLY A 331 -47.77 10.15 -32.88
N LEU A 332 -48.34 11.27 -32.42
CA LEU A 332 -48.71 11.50 -31.02
C LEU A 332 -49.67 10.40 -30.52
N ILE A 333 -49.41 9.85 -29.34
CA ILE A 333 -50.44 9.45 -28.39
C ILE A 333 -50.08 10.04 -27.02
N TYR A 334 -50.94 10.94 -26.55
CA TYR A 334 -50.99 11.42 -25.18
C TYR A 334 -51.37 10.24 -24.27
N PHE A 335 -50.45 9.81 -23.40
CA PHE A 335 -50.79 9.19 -22.13
C PHE A 335 -50.20 10.05 -21.03
N SER A 336 -51.08 10.76 -20.31
CA SER A 336 -50.76 11.34 -19.02
C SER A 336 -50.52 10.20 -18.04
N VAL A 337 -49.26 9.92 -17.74
CA VAL A 337 -48.86 9.09 -16.61
C VAL A 337 -47.90 9.92 -15.78
N THR A 338 -48.23 10.00 -14.51
CA THR A 338 -47.50 10.62 -13.41
C THR A 338 -45.99 10.42 -13.53
N ARG A 339 -45.24 11.52 -13.45
CA ARG A 339 -43.78 11.54 -13.38
C ARG A 339 -43.35 10.95 -12.04
N GLU A 340 -43.23 9.62 -11.95
CA GLU A 340 -42.42 8.98 -10.93
C GLU A 340 -40.95 9.35 -11.23
N MET A 341 -40.31 10.05 -10.29
CA MET A 341 -38.88 10.33 -10.35
C MET A 341 -38.13 9.03 -10.02
N ASP A 342 -37.88 8.20 -11.04
CA ASP A 342 -36.91 7.11 -10.95
C ASP A 342 -35.54 7.70 -10.59
N SER A 343 -35.02 7.35 -9.42
CA SER A 343 -33.68 7.75 -8.98
C SER A 343 -32.64 7.02 -9.83
N ASN A 344 -32.16 7.72 -10.86
CA ASN A 344 -31.34 7.21 -11.97
C ASN A 344 -29.86 6.93 -11.60
N TRP A 345 -29.59 6.43 -10.39
CA TRP A 345 -28.25 6.11 -9.90
C TRP A 345 -27.69 4.88 -10.62
N ARG A 346 -26.43 4.94 -11.04
CA ARG A 346 -25.75 3.87 -11.75
C ARG A 346 -24.33 3.68 -11.25
N PHE A 347 -23.90 2.43 -11.24
CA PHE A 347 -22.49 2.09 -11.06
C PHE A 347 -21.66 2.71 -12.19
N ALA A 348 -20.65 3.50 -11.81
CA ALA A 348 -19.74 4.15 -12.74
C ALA A 348 -18.43 3.36 -12.87
N GLN A 349 -17.74 3.14 -11.74
CA GLN A 349 -16.38 2.63 -11.70
C GLN A 349 -16.12 1.90 -10.38
N CYS A 350 -15.18 0.96 -10.40
CA CYS A 350 -14.63 0.32 -9.20
C CYS A 350 -13.11 0.27 -9.33
N PHE A 351 -12.41 0.55 -8.25
CA PHE A 351 -10.98 0.25 -8.06
C PHE A 351 -10.82 -0.81 -6.98
N GLY A 352 -9.77 -1.62 -7.04
CA GLY A 352 -9.55 -2.74 -6.13
C GLY A 352 -9.75 -4.11 -6.79
N ASP A 353 -9.56 -5.17 -6.00
CA ASP A 353 -9.52 -6.54 -6.48
C ASP A 353 -10.90 -7.10 -6.87
N LYS A 354 -10.89 -7.87 -7.95
CA LYS A 354 -12.09 -8.56 -8.47
C LYS A 354 -12.34 -9.93 -7.81
N GLY A 355 -11.40 -10.41 -6.98
CA GLY A 355 -11.51 -11.65 -6.21
C GLY A 355 -12.53 -11.55 -5.07
N ASP A 356 -13.04 -12.68 -4.57
CA ASP A 356 -13.76 -12.68 -3.28
C ASP A 356 -12.67 -12.67 -2.21
N VAL A 357 -12.60 -11.56 -1.48
CA VAL A 357 -11.52 -11.29 -0.52
C VAL A 357 -11.91 -11.95 0.79
N GLU A 358 -11.30 -13.08 1.11
CA GLU A 358 -11.44 -13.68 2.45
C GLU A 358 -10.34 -13.24 3.43
N GLU A 359 -9.16 -12.75 2.99
CA GLU A 359 -8.02 -12.56 3.93
C GLU A 359 -7.04 -11.38 3.69
N VAL A 360 -7.38 -10.32 2.94
CA VAL A 360 -6.48 -9.12 2.88
C VAL A 360 -6.91 -8.08 3.92
N THR A 361 -6.14 -7.92 5.00
CA THR A 361 -6.46 -7.03 6.13
C THR A 361 -5.89 -5.61 5.97
N GLU A 362 -4.75 -5.45 5.31
CA GLU A 362 -4.03 -4.16 5.21
C GLU A 362 -4.61 -3.22 4.14
N ASP A 363 -5.09 -3.77 3.01
CA ASP A 363 -5.67 -2.99 1.90
C ASP A 363 -7.11 -2.52 2.15
N ILE A 364 -7.65 -2.76 3.35
CA ILE A 364 -9.02 -2.35 3.68
C ILE A 364 -9.08 -0.83 3.77
N ILE A 365 -9.92 -0.22 2.93
CA ILE A 365 -10.17 1.22 2.90
C ILE A 365 -10.80 1.64 4.22
N SER A 366 -10.15 2.57 4.90
CA SER A 366 -10.49 3.09 6.23
C SER A 366 -10.98 4.53 6.20
N THR A 367 -10.82 5.25 5.08
CA THR A 367 -11.37 6.60 4.89
C THR A 367 -11.42 6.95 3.40
N VAL A 368 -12.41 7.75 3.00
CA VAL A 368 -12.63 8.21 1.62
C VAL A 368 -13.04 9.67 1.68
N GLU A 369 -12.36 10.57 0.96
CA GLU A 369 -12.66 12.01 1.00
C GLU A 369 -12.41 12.68 -0.36
N PHE A 370 -13.43 13.33 -0.91
CA PHE A 370 -13.28 14.22 -2.07
C PHE A 370 -12.61 15.54 -1.66
N ASP A 371 -11.83 16.11 -2.56
CA ASP A 371 -11.37 17.49 -2.40
C ASP A 371 -12.51 18.50 -2.59
N GLN A 372 -12.25 19.78 -2.30
CA GLN A 372 -13.33 20.79 -2.36
C GLN A 372 -13.85 21.06 -3.77
N THR A 373 -13.07 20.77 -4.82
CA THR A 373 -13.52 20.93 -6.21
C THR A 373 -14.21 19.68 -6.73
N GLY A 374 -13.89 18.51 -6.15
CA GLY A 374 -14.30 17.20 -6.64
C GLY A 374 -13.46 16.73 -7.83
N ASP A 375 -12.34 17.37 -8.14
CA ASP A 375 -11.44 16.89 -9.18
C ASP A 375 -10.48 15.82 -8.65
N TYR A 376 -10.30 15.76 -7.33
CA TYR A 376 -9.45 14.78 -6.67
C TYR A 376 -10.22 14.00 -5.60
N LEU A 377 -9.88 12.73 -5.48
CA LEU A 377 -10.43 11.81 -4.48
C LEU A 377 -9.26 11.14 -3.77
N ALA A 378 -9.27 11.14 -2.44
CA ALA A 378 -8.30 10.44 -1.62
C ALA A 378 -8.95 9.25 -0.92
N THR A 379 -8.20 8.15 -0.83
CA THR A 379 -8.51 7.03 0.07
C THR A 379 -7.33 6.78 0.99
N GLY A 380 -7.63 6.42 2.24
CA GLY A 380 -6.67 5.84 3.18
C GLY A 380 -7.04 4.39 3.46
N ASP A 381 -6.06 3.56 3.77
CA ASP A 381 -6.26 2.16 4.13
C ASP A 381 -5.75 1.83 5.56
N LYS A 382 -5.91 0.57 5.95
CA LYS A 382 -5.41 0.04 7.22
C LYS A 382 -3.89 -0.08 7.25
N GLY A 383 -3.24 -0.33 6.11
CA GLY A 383 -1.79 -0.39 5.95
C GLY A 383 -1.09 0.98 5.89
N GLY A 384 -1.77 2.08 6.22
CA GLY A 384 -1.16 3.41 6.34
C GLY A 384 -0.85 4.13 5.03
N ARG A 385 -1.33 3.63 3.89
CA ARG A 385 -1.14 4.26 2.56
C ARG A 385 -2.25 5.26 2.27
N VAL A 386 -1.90 6.27 1.48
CA VAL A 386 -2.84 7.22 0.89
C VAL A 386 -2.77 7.11 -0.62
N VAL A 387 -3.91 6.82 -1.25
CA VAL A 387 -4.06 6.72 -2.70
C VAL A 387 -4.89 7.89 -3.20
N LEU A 388 -4.37 8.61 -4.19
CA LEU A 388 -5.03 9.75 -4.81
C LEU A 388 -5.49 9.39 -6.21
N PHE A 389 -6.70 9.81 -6.52
CA PHE A 389 -7.31 9.69 -7.84
C PHE A 389 -7.61 11.08 -8.38
N GLU A 390 -7.42 11.25 -9.69
CA GLU A 390 -7.71 12.48 -10.41
C GLU A 390 -8.85 12.23 -11.40
N ARG A 391 -9.75 13.21 -11.52
CA ARG A 391 -10.86 13.18 -12.46
C ARG A 391 -10.37 13.12 -13.90
N ASN A 392 -10.99 12.26 -14.70
CA ASN A 392 -10.66 12.11 -16.11
C ASN A 392 -11.51 13.05 -16.98
N GLU A 393 -10.96 14.22 -17.32
CA GLU A 393 -11.64 15.22 -18.18
C GLU A 393 -11.95 14.72 -19.60
N SER A 394 -11.28 13.66 -20.08
CA SER A 394 -11.46 13.14 -21.44
C SER A 394 -12.77 12.36 -21.64
N LYS A 395 -13.43 11.96 -20.56
CA LYS A 395 -14.68 11.20 -20.60
C LYS A 395 -15.85 12.07 -20.17
N LYS A 396 -17.01 11.90 -20.82
CA LYS A 396 -18.24 12.67 -20.56
C LYS A 396 -18.95 12.32 -19.23
N GLY A 397 -18.28 11.63 -18.30
CA GLY A 397 -18.83 11.20 -17.02
C GLY A 397 -17.83 11.42 -15.88
N CYS A 398 -18.31 11.40 -14.64
CA CYS A 398 -17.47 11.52 -13.44
C CYS A 398 -16.69 10.21 -13.20
N GLU A 399 -15.68 9.96 -14.03
CA GLU A 399 -14.73 8.85 -13.89
C GLU A 399 -13.39 9.37 -13.39
N TYR A 400 -12.69 8.54 -12.62
CA TYR A 400 -11.41 8.88 -12.03
C TYR A 400 -10.32 7.96 -12.58
N LYS A 401 -9.08 8.43 -12.52
CA LYS A 401 -7.87 7.64 -12.82
C LYS A 401 -6.94 7.72 -11.62
N PHE A 402 -6.13 6.69 -11.44
CA PHE A 402 -5.04 6.73 -10.47
C PHE A 402 -4.14 7.95 -10.76
N HIS A 403 -3.81 8.71 -9.71
CA HIS A 403 -2.95 9.89 -9.78
C HIS A 403 -1.59 9.63 -9.14
N THR A 404 -1.58 9.20 -7.87
CA THR A 404 -0.37 8.84 -7.14
C THR A 404 -0.74 8.08 -5.86
N GLU A 405 0.22 7.37 -5.29
CA GLU A 405 0.12 6.76 -3.97
C GLU A 405 1.39 7.04 -3.17
N PHE A 406 1.27 7.02 -1.85
CA PHE A 406 2.41 7.14 -0.95
C PHE A 406 2.09 6.55 0.43
N GLN A 407 3.12 6.04 1.10
CA GLN A 407 3.03 5.62 2.50
C GLN A 407 2.88 6.86 3.38
N SER A 408 1.74 7.00 4.05
CA SER A 408 1.48 8.14 4.94
C SER A 408 2.00 7.86 6.35
N HIS A 409 1.64 6.71 6.92
CA HIS A 409 2.00 6.30 8.27
C HIS A 409 2.63 4.92 8.24
N GLU A 410 3.55 4.67 9.16
CA GLU A 410 4.19 3.37 9.35
C GLU A 410 3.91 2.94 10.80
N PRO A 411 3.92 1.63 11.11
CA PRO A 411 3.70 1.18 12.47
C PRO A 411 4.73 1.79 13.41
N GLU A 412 4.26 2.40 14.50
CA GLU A 412 5.10 3.01 15.53
C GLU A 412 4.88 2.29 16.86
N PHE A 413 5.90 2.21 17.72
CA PHE A 413 5.77 1.59 19.04
C PHE A 413 6.15 2.55 20.16
N ASP A 414 5.23 2.84 21.07
CA ASP A 414 5.49 3.58 22.31
C ASP A 414 6.05 2.62 23.37
N TYR A 415 7.38 2.50 23.42
CA TYR A 415 8.08 1.62 24.38
C TYR A 415 7.75 1.92 25.84
N LEU A 416 7.48 3.18 26.18
CA LEU A 416 7.21 3.58 27.57
C LEU A 416 5.84 3.09 28.03
N LYS A 417 4.87 3.03 27.11
CA LYS A 417 3.53 2.51 27.38
C LYS A 417 3.34 1.07 26.94
N SER A 418 4.33 0.49 26.25
CA SER A 418 4.22 -0.81 25.58
C SER A 418 2.97 -0.88 24.70
N LEU A 419 2.74 0.18 23.93
CA LEU A 419 1.57 0.34 23.09
C LEU A 419 2.02 0.47 21.63
N GLU A 420 1.52 -0.43 20.80
CA GLU A 420 1.63 -0.33 19.35
C GLU A 420 0.67 0.75 18.83
N ILE A 421 1.17 1.59 17.94
CA ILE A 421 0.42 2.63 17.25
C ILE A 421 0.26 2.16 15.81
N GLU A 422 -0.95 1.72 15.49
CA GLU A 422 -1.32 1.29 14.15
C GLU A 422 -1.06 2.40 13.12
N GLU A 423 -0.63 2.00 11.94
CA GLU A 423 -0.45 2.85 10.77
C GLU A 423 -1.78 3.21 10.09
N LYS A 424 -2.88 2.54 10.46
CA LYS A 424 -4.22 2.76 9.92
C LYS A 424 -4.58 4.24 9.82
N ILE A 425 -4.96 4.66 8.61
CA ILE A 425 -5.41 6.03 8.37
C ILE A 425 -6.84 6.19 8.88
N ASN A 426 -7.04 6.94 9.95
CA ASN A 426 -8.36 7.17 10.52
C ASN A 426 -9.19 8.17 9.73
N LYS A 427 -8.56 9.27 9.27
CA LYS A 427 -9.21 10.34 8.53
C LYS A 427 -8.24 11.04 7.59
N ILE A 428 -8.76 11.48 6.45
CA ILE A 428 -8.10 12.40 5.52
C ILE A 428 -8.94 13.69 5.43
N ASN A 429 -8.29 14.85 5.38
CA ASN A 429 -8.97 16.12 5.16
C ASN A 429 -8.14 17.02 4.23
N TRP A 430 -8.76 17.47 3.13
CA TRP A 430 -8.09 18.29 2.11
C TRP A 430 -7.95 19.74 2.56
N CYS A 431 -6.75 20.32 2.43
CA CYS A 431 -6.56 21.75 2.64
C CYS A 431 -6.97 22.53 1.39
N LYS A 432 -7.54 23.73 1.58
CA LYS A 432 -7.85 24.64 0.47
C LYS A 432 -6.60 24.89 -0.38
N ARG A 433 -6.73 24.68 -1.69
CA ARG A 433 -5.63 24.84 -2.65
C ARG A 433 -5.19 26.31 -2.74
N GLN A 434 -3.93 26.58 -2.41
CA GLN A 434 -3.32 27.93 -2.50
C GLN A 434 -2.45 28.13 -3.75
N ASN A 435 -1.94 27.03 -4.32
CA ASN A 435 -1.06 27.03 -5.48
C ASN A 435 -1.25 25.72 -6.27
N ASN A 436 -0.39 25.46 -7.25
CA ASN A 436 -0.53 24.24 -8.06
C ASN A 436 -0.32 22.94 -7.25
N SER A 437 0.30 23.01 -6.08
CA SER A 437 0.44 21.87 -5.17
C SER A 437 -0.84 21.62 -4.38
N HIS A 438 -1.13 20.35 -4.17
CA HIS A 438 -2.20 19.87 -3.31
C HIS A 438 -1.68 19.67 -1.89
N PHE A 439 -2.54 19.90 -0.92
CA PHE A 439 -2.23 19.74 0.49
C PHE A 439 -3.36 18.96 1.15
N LEU A 440 -3.01 17.94 1.93
CA LEU A 440 -3.98 17.16 2.69
C LEU A 440 -3.39 16.81 4.05
N LEU A 441 -4.26 16.72 5.05
CA LEU A 441 -3.96 16.16 6.36
C LEU A 441 -4.37 14.70 6.36
N SER A 442 -3.51 13.83 6.88
CA SER A 442 -3.83 12.44 7.22
C SER A 442 -3.50 12.20 8.68
N THR A 443 -4.28 11.36 9.36
CA THR A 443 -4.04 11.00 10.76
C THR A 443 -4.21 9.51 10.98
N ASN A 444 -3.37 8.94 11.85
CA ASN A 444 -3.66 7.69 12.55
C ASN A 444 -4.13 8.01 13.97
N ASP A 445 -4.00 7.08 14.90
CA ASP A 445 -4.44 7.23 16.28
C ASP A 445 -3.69 8.29 17.10
N LYS A 446 -2.47 8.68 16.71
CA LYS A 446 -1.60 9.54 17.54
C LYS A 446 -0.98 10.72 16.81
N THR A 447 -0.79 10.61 15.50
CA THR A 447 0.03 11.52 14.72
C THR A 447 -0.73 12.03 13.49
N ILE A 448 -0.77 13.35 13.32
CA ILE A 448 -1.28 14.00 12.10
C ILE A 448 -0.10 14.38 11.20
N LYS A 449 -0.19 14.16 9.89
CA LYS A 449 0.81 14.58 8.91
C LYS A 449 0.18 15.50 7.86
N LEU A 450 0.85 16.63 7.57
CA LEU A 450 0.49 17.50 6.46
C LEU A 450 1.33 17.12 5.24
N TRP A 451 0.67 16.57 4.24
CA TRP A 451 1.28 16.16 2.98
C TRP A 451 1.20 17.27 1.94
N LYS A 452 2.27 17.39 1.14
CA LYS A 452 2.30 18.23 -0.06
C LYS A 452 2.49 17.34 -1.27
N VAL A 453 1.52 17.36 -2.18
CA VAL A 453 1.56 16.62 -3.43
C VAL A 453 1.71 17.62 -4.57
N PHE A 454 2.71 17.43 -5.43
CA PHE A 454 3.00 18.37 -6.49
C PHE A 454 3.71 17.73 -7.68
N GLU A 455 3.52 18.33 -8.85
CA GLU A 455 4.27 17.99 -10.06
C GLU A 455 5.69 18.52 -9.96
N LYS A 456 6.66 17.62 -10.04
CA LYS A 456 8.09 17.90 -10.04
C LYS A 456 8.63 17.69 -11.44
N SER A 457 8.94 18.80 -12.13
CA SER A 457 9.66 18.76 -13.39
C SER A 457 11.11 18.35 -13.18
N LEU A 458 11.47 17.17 -13.65
CA LEU A 458 12.84 16.69 -13.73
C LEU A 458 13.57 17.47 -14.82
N LYS A 459 14.58 18.23 -14.42
CA LYS A 459 15.43 18.99 -15.32
C LYS A 459 16.84 18.40 -15.29
N VAL A 460 17.39 18.14 -16.47
CA VAL A 460 18.74 17.63 -16.64
C VAL A 460 19.65 18.76 -17.10
N VAL A 461 20.92 18.72 -16.71
CA VAL A 461 21.92 19.71 -17.14
C VAL A 461 22.24 19.46 -18.62
N SER A 462 21.86 20.39 -19.50
CA SER A 462 22.08 20.31 -20.95
C SER A 462 23.43 20.86 -21.38
N GLU A 463 23.97 21.85 -20.66
CA GLU A 463 25.27 22.46 -20.94
C GLU A 463 26.01 22.69 -19.62
N ASN A 464 27.29 22.33 -19.55
CA ASN A 464 28.16 22.67 -18.44
C ASN A 464 29.57 23.01 -18.95
N ASN A 465 30.46 23.48 -18.08
CA ASN A 465 31.82 23.85 -18.47
C ASN A 465 32.70 22.68 -18.95
N LEU A 466 32.21 21.45 -18.83
CA LEU A 466 32.90 20.22 -19.24
C LEU A 466 32.42 19.72 -20.61
N SER A 467 31.28 20.19 -21.12
CA SER A 467 30.68 19.74 -22.38
C SER A 467 31.24 20.44 -23.63
N ALA A 468 32.45 20.99 -23.57
CA ALA A 468 33.06 21.88 -24.58
C ALA A 468 33.54 21.18 -25.88
N SER A 469 32.91 20.07 -26.27
CA SER A 469 33.04 19.51 -27.62
C SER A 469 31.69 18.95 -28.05
N HIS A 470 30.84 19.77 -28.68
CA HIS A 470 29.92 19.44 -29.79
C HIS A 470 28.84 20.54 -29.93
N PRO A 471 28.80 21.27 -31.07
CA PRO A 471 27.69 22.15 -31.40
C PRO A 471 26.65 21.40 -32.26
N SER A 472 25.76 20.63 -31.64
CA SER A 472 24.52 20.15 -32.28
C SER A 472 23.55 19.57 -31.24
N PRO A 473 22.22 19.77 -31.38
CA PRO A 473 21.25 19.19 -30.47
C PRO A 473 21.20 17.66 -30.66
N PRO A 474 21.15 16.85 -29.59
CA PRO A 474 21.12 15.39 -29.74
C PRO A 474 19.71 14.94 -30.10
N SER A 475 19.54 14.38 -31.28
CA SER A 475 18.33 13.65 -31.70
C SER A 475 18.51 12.12 -31.62
N SER A 476 19.44 11.62 -30.80
CA SER A 476 19.67 10.18 -30.63
C SER A 476 20.48 9.88 -29.36
N LEU A 477 20.06 8.85 -28.62
CA LEU A 477 20.61 8.30 -27.36
C LEU A 477 22.02 7.70 -27.48
N ASN A 478 23.03 8.49 -27.84
CA ASN A 478 24.43 8.10 -27.69
C ASN A 478 25.19 9.24 -27.01
N LEU A 479 25.59 9.05 -25.75
CA LEU A 479 26.51 9.96 -25.08
C LEU A 479 27.89 9.87 -25.74
N PRO A 480 28.56 10.99 -26.07
CA PRO A 480 29.93 10.95 -26.55
C PRO A 480 30.88 10.56 -25.41
N LYS A 481 31.72 9.54 -25.65
CA LYS A 481 32.84 9.13 -24.78
C LYS A 481 33.77 10.33 -24.53
N ILE A 482 33.92 10.73 -23.27
CA ILE A 482 34.97 11.67 -22.85
C ILE A 482 36.30 10.89 -22.84
N THR A 483 37.14 11.10 -23.84
CA THR A 483 38.41 10.36 -23.98
C THR A 483 39.60 10.99 -23.24
N GLN A 484 39.46 12.21 -22.67
CA GLN A 484 40.47 12.83 -21.79
C GLN A 484 39.85 13.84 -20.82
N PRO A 485 40.32 13.96 -19.56
CA PRO A 485 39.95 15.07 -18.68
C PRO A 485 40.51 16.39 -19.24
N PRO A 486 39.69 17.43 -19.47
CA PRO A 486 40.20 18.70 -19.94
C PRO A 486 41.09 19.35 -18.87
N HIS A 487 42.35 19.61 -19.25
CA HIS A 487 43.33 20.32 -18.44
C HIS A 487 42.78 21.68 -17.94
N PRO A 488 42.98 22.08 -16.67
CA PRO A 488 42.36 23.29 -16.09
C PRO A 488 42.94 24.64 -16.60
N SER A 489 43.70 24.66 -17.70
CA SER A 489 44.44 25.85 -18.16
C SER A 489 43.87 26.53 -19.43
N THR A 490 42.69 26.14 -19.93
CA THR A 490 42.17 26.64 -21.23
C THR A 490 40.74 27.19 -21.24
N THR A 491 40.15 27.58 -20.11
CA THR A 491 38.80 28.18 -20.11
C THR A 491 38.87 29.72 -20.22
N LYS A 492 38.83 30.24 -21.46
CA LYS A 492 38.69 31.69 -21.71
C LYS A 492 37.29 32.25 -21.39
N SER A 493 36.29 31.41 -21.09
CA SER A 493 34.96 31.84 -20.62
C SER A 493 34.27 30.74 -19.82
N LEU A 494 33.82 31.05 -18.60
CA LEU A 494 32.92 30.19 -17.82
C LEU A 494 31.47 30.37 -18.30
N ARG A 495 30.73 29.28 -18.43
CA ARG A 495 29.30 29.24 -18.69
C ARG A 495 28.55 28.75 -17.46
N LEU A 496 27.37 29.30 -17.23
CA LEU A 496 26.45 28.80 -16.19
C LEU A 496 25.73 27.54 -16.70
N PRO A 497 25.46 26.55 -15.83
CA PRO A 497 24.75 25.34 -16.23
C PRO A 497 23.38 25.69 -16.80
N ARG A 498 23.08 25.17 -17.99
CA ARG A 498 21.75 25.31 -18.60
C ARG A 498 20.97 24.03 -18.33
N MET A 499 19.73 24.17 -17.90
CA MET A 499 18.83 23.07 -17.58
C MET A 499 17.84 22.85 -18.74
N SER A 500 17.72 21.62 -19.23
CA SER A 500 16.65 21.19 -20.14
C SER A 500 15.59 20.39 -19.38
N HIS A 501 14.32 20.60 -19.71
CA HIS A 501 13.21 19.77 -19.20
C HIS A 501 13.32 18.36 -19.78
N HIS A 502 13.18 17.34 -18.93
CA HIS A 502 13.22 15.94 -19.33
C HIS A 502 11.87 15.27 -19.12
N ASP A 503 11.35 15.31 -17.89
CA ASP A 503 10.08 14.67 -17.55
C ASP A 503 9.39 15.38 -16.37
N THR A 504 8.14 15.02 -16.06
CA THR A 504 7.37 15.53 -14.93
C THR A 504 6.78 14.37 -14.14
N ILE A 505 7.16 14.22 -12.88
CA ILE A 505 6.63 13.20 -11.97
C ILE A 505 5.76 13.84 -10.88
N VAL A 506 4.75 13.13 -10.38
CA VAL A 506 4.01 13.54 -9.18
C VAL A 506 4.78 13.06 -7.96
N ALA A 507 5.11 13.97 -7.04
CA ALA A 507 5.80 13.66 -5.80
C ALA A 507 4.94 14.06 -4.60
N ALA A 508 4.85 13.18 -3.61
CA ALA A 508 4.26 13.46 -2.30
C ALA A 508 5.36 13.57 -1.25
N VAL A 509 5.35 14.64 -0.45
CA VAL A 509 6.32 14.82 0.64
C VAL A 509 5.62 15.24 1.94
N PRO A 510 6.03 14.68 3.10
CA PRO A 510 5.51 15.13 4.38
C PRO A 510 6.11 16.50 4.67
N ARG A 511 5.27 17.54 4.72
CA ARG A 511 5.70 18.91 5.00
C ARG A 511 5.85 19.15 6.49
N LYS A 512 4.91 18.61 7.28
CA LYS A 512 4.88 18.73 8.75
C LYS A 512 4.30 17.48 9.37
N VAL A 513 4.75 17.20 10.59
CA VAL A 513 4.26 16.12 11.44
C VAL A 513 3.85 16.74 12.78
N TYR A 514 2.60 16.55 13.16
CA TYR A 514 2.01 17.02 14.42
C TYR A 514 1.81 15.81 15.32
N ALA A 515 2.72 15.63 16.27
CA ALA A 515 2.79 14.46 17.13
C ALA A 515 2.70 14.86 18.62
N ASN A 516 2.53 13.86 19.50
CA ASN A 516 2.64 13.99 20.96
C ASN A 516 1.65 14.95 21.65
N ALA A 517 0.56 15.34 21.00
CA ALA A 517 -0.48 16.18 21.60
C ALA A 517 -1.71 15.40 22.10
N HIS A 518 -1.91 14.18 21.61
CA HIS A 518 -3.04 13.33 21.96
C HIS A 518 -2.61 12.18 22.86
N ALA A 519 -3.32 12.03 23.98
CA ALA A 519 -3.13 10.90 24.88
C ALA A 519 -3.96 9.69 24.43
N TYR A 520 -5.14 9.94 23.85
CA TYR A 520 -6.12 8.95 23.42
C TYR A 520 -6.15 8.81 21.89
N HIS A 521 -7.08 8.05 21.33
CA HIS A 521 -7.11 7.78 19.89
C HIS A 521 -7.75 8.96 19.14
N ILE A 522 -7.05 9.50 18.14
CA ILE A 522 -7.58 10.58 17.31
C ILE A 522 -8.72 10.03 16.44
N ASN A 523 -9.93 10.56 16.64
CA ASN A 523 -11.11 10.18 15.88
C ASN A 523 -11.48 11.20 14.78
N SER A 524 -11.05 12.47 14.91
CA SER A 524 -11.45 13.53 13.99
C SER A 524 -10.33 14.52 13.69
N ILE A 525 -10.30 15.00 12.44
CA ILE A 525 -9.55 16.18 12.02
C ILE A 525 -10.45 17.06 11.14
N ALA A 526 -10.51 18.35 11.44
CA ALA A 526 -11.32 19.30 10.68
C ALA A 526 -10.55 20.60 10.45
N ILE A 527 -10.54 21.07 9.21
CA ILE A 527 -9.87 22.31 8.81
C ILE A 527 -10.81 23.49 9.04
N ASN A 528 -10.28 24.56 9.62
CA ASN A 528 -11.06 25.77 9.86
C ASN A 528 -11.27 26.54 8.54
N SER A 529 -12.43 27.20 8.44
CA SER A 529 -12.76 28.11 7.35
C SER A 529 -11.75 29.25 7.15
N ASP A 530 -10.96 29.60 8.18
CA ASP A 530 -9.88 30.60 8.14
C ASP A 530 -8.70 30.23 7.20
N GLY A 531 -8.52 28.95 6.89
CA GLY A 531 -7.43 28.45 6.04
C GLY A 531 -6.04 28.43 6.70
N GLU A 532 -5.96 28.66 8.00
CA GLU A 532 -4.71 28.67 8.79
C GLU A 532 -4.73 27.65 9.93
N SER A 533 -5.88 27.42 10.55
CA SER A 533 -6.03 26.52 11.69
C SER A 533 -6.81 25.26 11.36
N TYR A 534 -6.61 24.23 12.17
CA TYR A 534 -7.41 23.00 12.12
C TYR A 534 -7.53 22.43 13.54
N LEU A 535 -8.56 21.62 13.79
CA LEU A 535 -8.75 20.91 15.04
C LEU A 535 -8.44 19.43 14.85
N SER A 536 -8.01 18.80 15.93
CA SER A 536 -8.00 17.35 16.06
C SER A 536 -8.65 16.95 17.38
N ALA A 537 -9.49 15.93 17.35
CA ALA A 537 -10.18 15.42 18.52
C ALA A 537 -9.74 13.98 18.81
N ASP A 538 -9.46 13.71 20.08
CA ASP A 538 -9.40 12.36 20.63
C ASP A 538 -10.61 12.07 21.51
N ASP A 539 -10.61 10.94 22.21
CA ASP A 539 -11.74 10.50 23.04
C ASP A 539 -12.12 11.47 24.17
N LEU A 540 -11.22 12.36 24.61
CA LEU A 540 -11.49 13.27 25.75
C LEU A 540 -11.09 14.72 25.49
N ARG A 541 -10.34 15.01 24.42
CA ARG A 541 -9.73 16.31 24.17
C ARG A 541 -9.86 16.75 22.73
N ILE A 542 -10.01 18.06 22.55
CA ILE A 542 -9.92 18.72 21.25
C ILE A 542 -8.79 19.72 21.30
N ASN A 543 -7.85 19.58 20.37
CA ASN A 543 -6.69 20.44 20.22
C ASN A 543 -6.84 21.29 18.95
N LEU A 544 -6.53 22.58 19.06
CA LEU A 544 -6.43 23.52 17.96
C LEU A 544 -4.97 23.66 17.54
N TRP A 545 -4.75 23.60 16.23
CA TRP A 545 -3.43 23.66 15.61
C TRP A 545 -3.37 24.78 14.59
N ASN A 546 -2.16 25.24 14.31
CA ASN A 546 -1.88 26.08 13.16
C ASN A 546 -1.14 25.23 12.12
N LEU A 547 -1.56 25.28 10.85
CA LEU A 547 -0.93 24.54 9.75
C LEU A 547 0.56 24.91 9.55
N GLY A 548 0.99 26.05 10.07
CA GLY A 548 2.37 26.54 10.05
C GLY A 548 3.23 26.09 11.25
N ILE A 549 2.64 25.60 12.34
CA ILE A 549 3.32 25.34 13.63
C ILE A 549 3.04 23.90 14.06
N SER A 550 4.09 23.08 14.15
CA SER A 550 3.95 21.64 14.40
C SER A 550 4.35 21.20 15.81
N ASP A 551 5.05 22.05 16.54
CA ASP A 551 5.57 21.80 17.89
C ASP A 551 4.62 22.25 19.01
N GLN A 552 3.52 22.92 18.66
CA GLN A 552 2.58 23.50 19.63
C GLN A 552 1.13 23.28 19.17
N SER A 553 0.29 22.89 20.12
CA SER A 553 -1.17 22.88 19.98
C SER A 553 -1.79 23.56 21.19
N PHE A 554 -3.00 24.06 21.02
CA PHE A 554 -3.79 24.64 22.09
C PHE A 554 -5.00 23.76 22.39
N ASN A 555 -5.07 23.22 23.60
CA ASN A 555 -6.22 22.44 24.00
C ASN A 555 -7.43 23.37 24.24
N ILE A 556 -8.49 23.19 23.46
CA ILE A 556 -9.71 24.01 23.53
C ILE A 556 -10.84 23.32 24.28
N VAL A 557 -10.85 21.99 24.32
CA VAL A 557 -11.82 21.18 25.07
C VAL A 557 -11.06 20.07 25.79
N ASP A 558 -11.33 19.88 27.09
CA ASP A 558 -10.87 18.76 27.90
C ASP A 558 -12.02 18.28 28.78
N ILE A 559 -12.65 17.16 28.41
CA ILE A 559 -13.72 16.53 29.19
C ILE A 559 -13.19 15.42 30.12
N LYS A 560 -11.87 15.31 30.27
CA LYS A 560 -11.25 14.31 31.13
C LYS A 560 -11.70 14.48 32.59
N PRO A 561 -12.30 13.45 33.22
CA PRO A 561 -12.65 13.52 34.63
C PRO A 561 -11.41 13.53 35.53
N ASN A 562 -11.58 14.00 36.77
CA ASN A 562 -10.50 14.01 37.76
C ASN A 562 -10.01 12.59 38.09
N SER A 563 -10.94 11.62 38.12
CA SER A 563 -10.67 10.19 38.23
C SER A 563 -11.14 9.48 36.96
N MET A 564 -10.33 8.60 36.40
CA MET A 564 -10.70 7.83 35.21
C MET A 564 -11.85 6.84 35.49
N GLU A 565 -12.08 6.50 36.76
CA GLU A 565 -13.23 5.68 37.18
C GLU A 565 -14.57 6.40 37.01
N ASP A 566 -14.55 7.74 37.01
CA ASP A 566 -15.75 8.58 36.82
C ASP A 566 -16.02 8.88 35.34
N LEU A 567 -15.35 8.18 34.42
CA LEU A 567 -15.52 8.40 32.98
C LEU A 567 -16.91 7.93 32.54
N THR A 568 -17.75 8.87 32.14
CA THR A 568 -19.12 8.57 31.66
C THR A 568 -19.40 9.02 30.25
N GLU A 569 -18.52 9.82 29.64
CA GLU A 569 -18.73 10.41 28.32
C GLU A 569 -17.39 10.48 27.58
N VAL A 570 -17.39 10.12 26.30
CA VAL A 570 -16.24 10.30 25.40
C VAL A 570 -16.67 11.06 24.14
N ILE A 571 -15.76 11.82 23.57
CA ILE A 571 -15.92 12.52 22.30
C ILE A 571 -15.81 11.49 21.18
N THR A 572 -16.77 11.48 20.25
CA THR A 572 -16.82 10.48 19.19
C THR A 572 -16.50 11.05 17.81
N ALA A 573 -16.90 12.29 17.54
CA ALA A 573 -16.60 13.01 16.33
C ALA A 573 -16.59 14.52 16.58
N ALA A 574 -15.84 15.28 15.78
CA ALA A 574 -15.78 16.74 15.83
C ALA A 574 -15.62 17.33 14.42
N ASP A 575 -16.27 18.47 14.18
CA ASP A 575 -16.23 19.16 12.90
C ASP A 575 -16.26 20.69 13.06
N PHE A 576 -15.59 21.39 12.15
CA PHE A 576 -15.63 22.85 12.08
C PHE A 576 -16.81 23.32 11.24
N HIS A 577 -17.39 24.46 11.61
CA HIS A 577 -18.41 25.06 10.79
C HIS A 577 -17.82 25.53 9.44
N PRO A 578 -18.44 25.22 8.29
CA PRO A 578 -17.83 25.45 6.97
C PRO A 578 -17.59 26.93 6.63
N ILE A 579 -18.41 27.82 7.19
CA ILE A 579 -18.36 29.28 6.96
C ILE A 579 -17.83 30.08 8.17
N HIS A 580 -18.20 29.72 9.40
CA HIS A 580 -17.91 30.49 10.61
C HIS A 580 -16.66 29.95 11.31
N CYS A 581 -15.56 30.69 11.28
CA CYS A 581 -14.27 30.25 11.81
C CYS A 581 -14.21 30.03 13.33
N ASN A 582 -15.17 30.56 14.07
CA ASN A 582 -15.25 30.47 15.52
C ASN A 582 -16.15 29.33 16.02
N LEU A 583 -16.93 28.70 15.14
CA LEU A 583 -17.89 27.67 15.52
C LEU A 583 -17.35 26.29 15.16
N PHE A 584 -17.41 25.38 16.12
CA PHE A 584 -17.20 23.96 15.89
C PHE A 584 -18.17 23.17 16.75
N MET A 585 -18.41 21.92 16.39
CA MET A 585 -19.21 21.01 17.19
C MET A 585 -18.43 19.73 17.49
N TYR A 586 -18.83 19.05 18.55
CA TYR A 586 -18.40 17.70 18.82
C TYR A 586 -19.55 16.87 19.36
N SER A 587 -19.59 15.59 18.98
CA SER A 587 -20.54 14.62 19.47
C SER A 587 -19.94 13.75 20.57
N SER A 588 -20.81 13.04 21.28
CA SER A 588 -20.43 12.19 22.40
C SER A 588 -21.04 10.80 22.32
N SER A 589 -20.46 9.88 23.09
CA SER A 589 -21.00 8.52 23.29
C SER A 589 -22.35 8.47 23.99
N LYS A 590 -22.82 9.59 24.55
CA LYS A 590 -24.15 9.73 25.18
C LYS A 590 -25.25 10.24 24.25
N GLY A 591 -24.97 10.35 22.95
CA GLY A 591 -25.96 10.82 21.99
C GLY A 591 -26.23 12.32 22.02
N THR A 592 -25.29 13.11 22.54
CA THR A 592 -25.40 14.57 22.57
C THR A 592 -24.42 15.22 21.59
N ILE A 593 -24.84 16.32 20.98
CA ILE A 593 -24.00 17.18 20.13
C ILE A 593 -23.83 18.52 20.84
N LYS A 594 -22.59 18.94 21.03
CA LYS A 594 -22.22 20.16 21.71
C LYS A 594 -21.63 21.13 20.70
N LEU A 595 -22.28 22.28 20.52
CA LEU A 595 -21.79 23.37 19.68
C LEU A 595 -21.01 24.36 20.57
N ALA A 596 -19.78 24.67 20.19
CA ALA A 596 -18.91 25.60 20.89
C ALA A 596 -18.65 26.85 20.05
N ASP A 597 -18.57 28.01 20.72
CA ASP A 597 -18.15 29.28 20.12
C ASP A 597 -16.84 29.75 20.75
N MET A 598 -15.77 29.74 19.95
CA MET A 598 -14.42 30.14 20.36
C MET A 598 -14.28 31.62 20.69
N ARG A 599 -15.30 32.46 20.41
CA ARG A 599 -15.32 33.88 20.78
C ARG A 599 -15.84 34.11 22.18
N ASP A 600 -16.67 33.21 22.70
CA ASP A 600 -17.27 33.38 24.02
C ASP A 600 -16.20 33.26 25.11
N GLN A 601 -15.29 32.28 24.97
CA GLN A 601 -14.22 32.00 25.92
C GLN A 601 -12.99 31.40 25.23
N ALA A 602 -11.82 31.60 25.85
CA ALA A 602 -10.57 31.01 25.35
C ALA A 602 -10.55 29.48 25.48
N LEU A 603 -11.15 28.95 26.55
CA LEU A 603 -11.41 27.52 26.71
C LEU A 603 -12.89 27.29 26.37
N CYS A 604 -13.19 26.30 25.55
CA CYS A 604 -14.54 25.94 25.14
C CYS A 604 -15.13 24.86 26.06
N ASP A 605 -14.90 25.00 27.38
CA ASP A 605 -15.38 24.09 28.42
C ASP A 605 -16.92 24.16 28.59
N ARG A 606 -17.51 25.31 28.30
CA ARG A 606 -18.95 25.50 28.19
C ARG A 606 -19.40 25.46 26.72
N HIS A 607 -20.35 24.58 26.41
CA HIS A 607 -21.01 24.58 25.11
C HIS A 607 -21.96 25.78 24.98
N ALA A 608 -21.98 26.39 23.79
CA ALA A 608 -22.92 27.44 23.43
C ALA A 608 -24.34 26.89 23.27
N LYS A 609 -24.47 25.69 22.68
CA LYS A 609 -25.72 24.94 22.54
C LYS A 609 -25.49 23.46 22.73
N LEU A 610 -26.49 22.79 23.29
CA LEU A 610 -26.54 21.34 23.48
C LEU A 610 -27.74 20.80 22.70
N TYR A 611 -27.48 19.95 21.71
CA TYR A 611 -28.51 19.25 20.96
C TYR A 611 -28.71 17.89 21.60
N GLU A 612 -29.87 17.71 22.21
CA GLU A 612 -30.29 16.46 22.84
C GLU A 612 -31.79 16.26 22.62
N GLU A 613 -32.20 15.02 22.51
CA GLU A 613 -33.60 14.64 22.42
C GLU A 613 -34.00 14.01 23.76
N GLU A 614 -35.01 14.58 24.43
CA GLU A 614 -35.51 14.02 25.69
C GLU A 614 -36.19 12.67 25.43
N GLU A 615 -35.51 11.58 25.82
CA GLU A 615 -36.10 10.25 25.81
C GLU A 615 -36.94 9.99 27.07
N ASP A 616 -38.13 9.42 26.86
CA ASP A 616 -38.98 8.94 27.95
C ASP A 616 -38.22 7.87 28.78
N PRO A 617 -38.06 8.06 30.11
CA PRO A 617 -37.38 7.10 30.98
C PRO A 617 -37.94 5.68 30.89
N SER A 618 -39.20 5.51 30.50
CA SER A 618 -39.83 4.20 30.31
C SER A 618 -39.32 3.43 29.09
N ASN A 619 -38.73 4.13 28.11
CA ASN A 619 -38.14 3.54 26.90
C ASN A 619 -36.64 3.26 27.04
N LYS A 620 -36.03 3.63 28.18
CA LYS A 620 -34.61 3.39 28.43
C LYS A 620 -34.37 1.92 28.77
N SER A 621 -33.60 1.27 27.92
CA SER A 621 -33.04 -0.06 28.12
C SER A 621 -31.53 0.03 28.37
N PHE A 622 -30.91 -1.08 28.78
CA PHE A 622 -29.44 -1.17 28.85
C PHE A 622 -28.78 -0.78 27.50
N PHE A 623 -29.35 -1.24 26.38
CA PHE A 623 -28.83 -0.93 25.05
C PHE A 623 -29.07 0.51 24.61
N SER A 624 -29.94 1.27 25.27
CA SER A 624 -30.26 2.65 24.87
C SER A 624 -29.04 3.54 24.91
N GLU A 625 -28.18 3.40 25.93
CA GLU A 625 -26.94 4.18 26.01
C GLU A 625 -25.96 3.80 24.89
N ILE A 626 -25.83 2.50 24.60
CA ILE A 626 -24.91 1.99 23.57
C ILE A 626 -25.33 2.49 22.18
N ILE A 627 -26.61 2.32 21.81
CA ILE A 627 -27.10 2.70 20.48
C ILE A 627 -27.30 4.21 20.32
N SER A 628 -27.37 4.97 21.41
CA SER A 628 -27.43 6.44 21.39
C SER A 628 -26.09 7.08 21.04
N SER A 629 -24.98 6.34 21.16
CA SER A 629 -23.65 6.83 20.82
C SER A 629 -23.62 7.30 19.36
N ILE A 630 -23.26 8.57 19.17
CA ILE A 630 -23.15 9.16 17.83
C ILE A 630 -21.82 8.74 17.23
N SER A 631 -21.84 8.11 16.06
CA SER A 631 -20.64 7.67 15.33
C SER A 631 -19.99 8.76 14.50
N ASP A 632 -20.80 9.66 13.93
CA ASP A 632 -20.33 10.73 13.05
C ASP A 632 -21.26 11.95 13.08
N VAL A 633 -20.69 13.13 12.87
CA VAL A 633 -21.41 14.40 12.74
C VAL A 633 -20.84 15.26 11.62
N LYS A 634 -21.73 15.88 10.83
CA LYS A 634 -21.32 16.77 9.73
C LYS A 634 -22.19 18.01 9.66
N PHE A 635 -21.57 19.14 9.37
CA PHE A 635 -22.31 20.33 8.95
C PHE A 635 -22.78 20.18 7.50
N SER A 636 -24.00 20.65 7.25
CA SER A 636 -24.45 20.97 5.90
C SER A 636 -23.56 22.03 5.26
N LYS A 637 -23.44 22.03 3.93
CA LYS A 637 -22.54 22.94 3.21
C LYS A 637 -22.93 24.43 3.37
N ASP A 638 -24.20 24.73 3.58
CA ASP A 638 -24.70 26.07 3.90
C ASP A 638 -24.48 26.45 5.38
N GLY A 639 -24.08 25.48 6.20
CA GLY A 639 -23.84 25.64 7.63
C GLY A 639 -25.12 25.88 8.42
N ARG A 640 -26.30 25.45 7.95
CA ARG A 640 -27.56 25.65 8.68
C ARG A 640 -27.98 24.41 9.49
N TYR A 641 -27.76 23.25 8.91
CA TYR A 641 -28.16 21.96 9.46
C TYR A 641 -26.96 21.15 9.94
N ILE A 642 -27.20 20.29 10.92
CA ILE A 642 -26.27 19.28 11.41
C ILE A 642 -26.85 17.90 11.06
N LEU A 643 -26.02 17.03 10.52
CA LEU A 643 -26.32 15.60 10.37
C LEU A 643 -25.61 14.84 11.48
N SER A 644 -26.32 13.93 12.12
CA SER A 644 -25.73 13.02 13.11
C SER A 644 -26.18 11.59 12.84
N ARG A 645 -25.24 10.66 12.89
CA ARG A 645 -25.50 9.22 12.78
C ARG A 645 -25.32 8.56 14.14
N ASP A 646 -26.35 7.86 14.61
CA ASP A 646 -26.23 6.88 15.69
C ASP A 646 -26.39 5.47 15.10
N TYR A 647 -26.36 4.42 15.93
CA TYR A 647 -26.39 3.06 15.41
C TYR A 647 -27.65 2.76 14.59
N LEU A 648 -28.83 3.22 15.05
CA LEU A 648 -30.11 2.88 14.44
C LEU A 648 -30.65 3.95 13.50
N THR A 649 -30.30 5.22 13.71
CA THR A 649 -30.95 6.37 13.11
C THR A 649 -29.96 7.38 12.54
N LEU A 650 -30.45 8.10 11.53
CA LEU A 650 -29.82 9.27 10.96
C LEU A 650 -30.70 10.48 11.26
N LYS A 651 -30.17 11.48 11.95
CA LYS A 651 -30.92 12.65 12.41
C LYS A 651 -30.40 13.93 11.78
N ILE A 652 -31.32 14.77 11.32
CA ILE A 652 -31.04 16.12 10.78
C ILE A 652 -31.53 17.13 11.80
N TRP A 653 -30.64 18.01 12.26
CA TRP A 653 -30.92 19.07 13.22
C TRP A 653 -30.80 20.43 12.53
N ASP A 654 -31.62 21.42 12.91
CA ASP A 654 -31.40 22.82 12.53
C ASP A 654 -30.60 23.48 13.64
N LEU A 655 -29.55 24.23 13.31
CA LEU A 655 -28.72 24.93 14.30
C LEU A 655 -29.51 25.86 15.24
N LYS A 656 -30.70 26.30 14.83
CA LYS A 656 -31.58 27.13 15.66
C LYS A 656 -32.51 26.33 16.58
N MET A 657 -32.61 25.01 16.39
CA MET A 657 -33.53 24.12 17.09
C MET A 657 -32.75 22.99 17.76
N ASP A 658 -32.47 23.16 19.05
CA ASP A 658 -31.61 22.30 19.87
C ASP A 658 -32.37 21.22 20.65
N ASN A 659 -33.69 21.36 20.80
CA ASN A 659 -34.50 20.45 21.61
C ASN A 659 -34.96 19.16 20.91
N LYS A 660 -34.88 19.07 19.58
CA LYS A 660 -35.20 17.87 18.81
C LYS A 660 -34.70 17.99 17.36
N PRO A 661 -34.47 16.86 16.68
CA PRO A 661 -34.15 16.88 15.25
C PRO A 661 -35.36 17.36 14.42
N VAL A 662 -35.06 17.96 13.27
CA VAL A 662 -36.03 18.32 12.23
C VAL A 662 -36.56 17.07 11.54
N LYS A 663 -35.68 16.08 11.33
CA LYS A 663 -36.02 14.80 10.68
C LYS A 663 -35.21 13.67 11.31
N THR A 664 -35.89 12.57 11.64
CA THR A 664 -35.26 11.32 12.11
C THR A 664 -35.58 10.22 11.11
N ILE A 665 -34.53 9.56 10.59
CA ILE A 665 -34.62 8.50 9.60
C ILE A 665 -34.14 7.22 10.25
N ASN A 666 -34.99 6.19 10.24
CA ASN A 666 -34.67 4.89 10.84
C ASN A 666 -33.95 4.02 9.80
N ILE A 667 -32.67 3.73 10.04
CA ILE A 667 -31.83 2.94 9.13
C ILE A 667 -31.89 1.46 9.53
N HIS A 668 -31.61 1.15 10.80
CA HIS A 668 -31.48 -0.23 11.30
C HIS A 668 -32.61 -0.66 12.24
N ASP A 669 -33.83 -0.12 12.10
CA ASP A 669 -34.95 -0.47 12.99
C ASP A 669 -35.26 -1.98 12.99
N HIS A 670 -35.02 -2.63 11.85
CA HIS A 670 -35.12 -4.09 11.70
C HIS A 670 -34.11 -4.89 12.53
N LEU A 671 -32.98 -4.30 12.93
CA LEU A 671 -31.96 -4.91 13.79
C LEU A 671 -32.27 -4.78 15.28
N ARG A 672 -33.32 -4.03 15.66
CA ARG A 672 -33.68 -3.78 17.06
C ARG A 672 -33.97 -5.07 17.85
N THR A 673 -34.46 -6.12 17.18
CA THR A 673 -34.70 -7.43 17.80
C THR A 673 -33.41 -8.26 17.98
N LYS A 674 -32.35 -7.94 17.24
CA LYS A 674 -31.05 -8.64 17.24
C LYS A 674 -29.96 -7.93 18.04
N LEU A 675 -30.30 -6.89 18.82
CA LEU A 675 -29.31 -6.09 19.57
C LEU A 675 -28.43 -6.92 20.52
N CYS A 676 -28.97 -7.98 21.13
CA CYS A 676 -28.16 -8.87 21.96
C CYS A 676 -27.09 -9.61 21.15
N GLU A 677 -27.45 -10.16 20.00
CA GLU A 677 -26.51 -10.87 19.10
C GLU A 677 -25.45 -9.90 18.54
N LEU A 678 -25.87 -8.68 18.20
CA LEU A 678 -24.96 -7.63 17.71
C LEU A 678 -24.00 -7.12 18.77
N TYR A 679 -24.39 -7.18 20.03
CA TYR A 679 -23.52 -6.87 21.17
C TYR A 679 -22.52 -7.99 21.44
N GLU A 680 -22.92 -9.26 21.30
CA GLU A 680 -22.01 -10.41 21.47
C GLU A 680 -20.96 -10.49 20.34
N ASN A 681 -21.29 -10.02 19.13
CA ASN A 681 -20.39 -10.01 17.98
C ASN A 681 -19.69 -8.64 17.75
N ASP A 682 -19.74 -7.72 18.72
CA ASP A 682 -19.17 -6.35 18.65
C ASP A 682 -19.66 -5.44 17.50
N CYS A 683 -20.57 -5.92 16.64
CA CYS A 683 -21.09 -5.18 15.50
C CYS A 683 -21.87 -3.93 15.94
N ILE A 684 -22.45 -3.93 17.14
CA ILE A 684 -23.14 -2.76 17.71
C ILE A 684 -22.22 -1.53 17.89
N PHE A 685 -20.89 -1.73 17.90
CA PHE A 685 -19.89 -0.68 18.04
C PHE A 685 -19.36 -0.15 16.70
N ASP A 686 -19.88 -0.65 15.57
CA ASP A 686 -19.53 -0.16 14.24
C ASP A 686 -19.87 1.32 14.07
N LYS A 687 -18.89 2.11 13.63
CA LYS A 687 -19.02 3.56 13.46
C LYS A 687 -19.33 3.89 12.00
N PHE A 688 -20.62 3.99 11.67
CA PHE A 688 -21.08 4.39 10.35
C PHE A 688 -20.92 5.91 10.15
N GLU A 689 -20.33 6.31 9.02
CA GLU A 689 -20.24 7.71 8.64
C GLU A 689 -21.51 8.21 7.93
N CYS A 690 -21.64 9.53 7.85
CA CYS A 690 -22.72 10.18 7.14
C CYS A 690 -22.25 11.44 6.42
N THR A 691 -22.91 11.78 5.31
CA THR A 691 -22.59 13.00 4.56
C THR A 691 -23.82 13.60 3.90
N PHE A 692 -23.79 14.92 3.71
CA PHE A 692 -24.72 15.62 2.83
C PHE A 692 -24.28 15.50 1.37
N SER A 693 -25.24 15.60 0.46
CA SER A 693 -24.99 15.92 -0.95
C SER A 693 -24.41 17.33 -1.10
N GLY A 694 -23.76 17.58 -2.24
CA GLY A 694 -23.19 18.91 -2.54
C GLY A 694 -24.20 20.06 -2.47
N ASP A 695 -25.46 19.79 -2.82
CA ASP A 695 -26.57 20.76 -2.76
C ASP A 695 -27.32 20.77 -1.41
N GLY A 696 -27.01 19.86 -0.49
CA GLY A 696 -27.67 19.70 0.81
C GLY A 696 -29.07 19.09 0.78
N ASN A 697 -29.61 18.72 -0.39
CA ASN A 697 -30.96 18.18 -0.53
C ASN A 697 -31.05 16.68 -0.26
N GLN A 698 -29.92 15.98 -0.23
CA GLN A 698 -29.86 14.56 0.07
C GLN A 698 -28.81 14.28 1.15
N VAL A 699 -28.99 13.17 1.84
CA VAL A 699 -28.07 12.65 2.84
C VAL A 699 -27.80 11.19 2.56
N MET A 700 -26.57 10.76 2.87
CA MET A 700 -26.12 9.39 2.65
C MET A 700 -25.53 8.80 3.92
N THR A 701 -25.74 7.51 4.12
CA THR A 701 -25.07 6.73 5.15
C THR A 701 -25.03 5.24 4.78
N GLY A 702 -24.05 4.51 5.29
CA GLY A 702 -23.89 3.08 5.05
C GLY A 702 -24.71 2.18 5.98
N SER A 703 -24.69 0.89 5.66
CA SER A 703 -25.35 -0.21 6.36
C SER A 703 -24.54 -1.51 6.17
N TYR A 704 -25.08 -2.62 6.66
CA TYR A 704 -24.54 -3.97 6.49
C TYR A 704 -24.88 -4.57 5.11
N ASP A 705 -24.33 -5.76 4.81
CA ASP A 705 -24.43 -6.46 3.52
C ASP A 705 -24.03 -5.59 2.30
N ASN A 706 -23.06 -4.70 2.51
CA ASN A 706 -22.61 -3.68 1.55
C ASN A 706 -23.72 -2.73 1.05
N TYR A 707 -24.82 -2.58 1.80
CA TYR A 707 -25.84 -1.60 1.48
C TYR A 707 -25.45 -0.20 1.93
N PHE A 708 -25.93 0.79 1.19
CA PHE A 708 -25.95 2.18 1.62
C PHE A 708 -27.25 2.84 1.16
N HIS A 709 -27.65 3.85 1.93
CA HIS A 709 -28.93 4.49 1.77
C HIS A 709 -28.73 5.97 1.42
N ILE A 710 -29.55 6.46 0.49
CA ILE A 710 -29.63 7.88 0.14
C ILE A 710 -31.06 8.34 0.42
N TYR A 711 -31.18 9.30 1.32
CA TYR A 711 -32.45 9.91 1.70
C TYR A 711 -32.52 11.35 1.25
N ASN A 712 -33.75 11.82 1.01
CA ASN A 712 -33.98 13.26 0.85
C ASN A 712 -33.91 13.97 2.21
N SER A 713 -33.27 15.14 2.26
CA SER A 713 -33.19 16.01 3.44
C SER A 713 -34.54 16.65 3.79
N ASP A 714 -35.43 16.84 2.81
CA ASP A 714 -36.75 17.45 2.99
C ASP A 714 -37.63 16.59 3.93
N PRO A 715 -38.15 17.15 5.04
CA PRO A 715 -39.05 16.45 5.96
C PRO A 715 -40.25 15.77 5.30
N ASP A 716 -40.80 16.38 4.25
CA ASP A 716 -42.02 15.90 3.59
C ASP A 716 -41.75 14.78 2.57
N ASN A 717 -40.49 14.53 2.23
CA ASN A 717 -40.10 13.54 1.24
C ASN A 717 -39.46 12.30 1.91
N THR A 718 -40.15 11.17 1.84
CA THR A 718 -39.69 9.89 2.39
C THR A 718 -39.12 8.95 1.31
N ASN A 719 -38.70 9.48 0.17
CA ASN A 719 -38.04 8.66 -0.84
C ASN A 719 -36.68 8.18 -0.30
N ASP A 720 -36.49 6.87 -0.37
CA ASP A 720 -35.27 6.15 -0.01
C ASP A 720 -34.73 5.52 -1.30
N VAL A 721 -33.45 5.71 -1.55
CA VAL A 721 -32.70 4.97 -2.57
C VAL A 721 -31.71 4.07 -1.86
N VAL A 722 -31.95 2.76 -1.96
CA VAL A 722 -31.06 1.73 -1.44
C VAL A 722 -30.20 1.21 -2.58
N LEU A 723 -28.89 1.20 -2.39
CA LEU A 723 -27.92 0.69 -3.35
C LEU A 723 -26.98 -0.29 -2.64
N GLN A 724 -26.42 -1.23 -3.39
CA GLN A 724 -25.49 -2.24 -2.89
C GLN A 724 -24.14 -2.12 -3.61
N ALA A 725 -23.06 -2.07 -2.85
CA ALA A 725 -21.69 -2.00 -3.33
C ALA A 725 -21.05 -3.39 -3.36
N ASP A 726 -21.48 -4.23 -4.31
CA ASP A 726 -21.01 -5.60 -4.46
C ASP A 726 -20.73 -5.96 -5.94
N LYS A 727 -20.29 -7.19 -6.19
CA LYS A 727 -20.05 -7.65 -7.57
C LYS A 727 -21.32 -7.69 -8.44
N SER A 728 -22.52 -7.72 -7.84
CA SER A 728 -23.77 -7.62 -8.60
C SER A 728 -23.93 -6.25 -9.27
N ALA A 729 -23.34 -5.19 -8.71
CA ALA A 729 -23.31 -3.86 -9.31
C ALA A 729 -22.65 -3.84 -10.71
N PHE A 730 -21.67 -4.72 -10.97
CA PHE A 730 -21.06 -4.87 -12.30
C PHE A 730 -22.05 -5.39 -13.36
N LYS A 731 -23.01 -6.24 -12.95
CA LYS A 731 -24.02 -6.84 -13.84
C LYS A 731 -25.13 -5.84 -14.20
N ALA A 732 -25.39 -4.85 -13.34
CA ALA A 732 -26.35 -3.77 -13.59
C ALA A 732 -25.97 -2.85 -14.77
N LYS A 733 -24.74 -2.94 -15.29
CA LYS A 733 -24.32 -2.24 -16.52
C LYS A 733 -25.00 -2.77 -17.80
N LYS A 734 -25.51 -4.02 -17.78
CA LYS A 734 -26.15 -4.68 -18.95
C LYS A 734 -27.67 -4.56 -19.00
N ILE A 735 -28.32 -4.28 -17.88
CA ILE A 735 -29.78 -4.17 -17.77
C ILE A 735 -30.01 -2.84 -17.08
N GLY A 736 -30.49 -1.84 -17.83
CA GLY A 736 -30.73 -0.49 -17.31
C GLY A 736 -31.30 -0.54 -15.90
N ALA A 737 -30.61 0.14 -14.98
CA ALA A 737 -30.81 0.09 -13.53
C ALA A 737 -32.26 -0.23 -13.17
N LYS A 738 -32.51 -1.44 -12.67
CA LYS A 738 -33.74 -1.69 -11.95
C LYS A 738 -33.64 -0.84 -10.68
N SER A 739 -34.42 0.23 -10.65
CA SER A 739 -34.91 0.79 -9.40
C SER A 739 -35.49 -0.39 -8.60
N PHE A 740 -34.84 -0.76 -7.49
CA PHE A 740 -35.45 -1.70 -6.54
C PHE A 740 -36.62 -0.95 -5.91
N ASN A 741 -37.77 -1.03 -6.56
CA ASN A 741 -39.03 -0.57 -6.01
C ASN A 741 -39.31 -1.36 -4.72
N LYS A 742 -39.58 -0.62 -3.64
CA LYS A 742 -40.25 -1.03 -2.39
C LYS A 742 -40.61 -2.54 -2.31
N LYS A 743 -39.94 -3.25 -1.39
CA LYS A 743 -40.26 -4.61 -0.90
C LYS A 743 -39.82 -5.81 -1.76
N ASP A 744 -38.66 -5.77 -2.39
CA ASP A 744 -37.87 -7.02 -2.43
C ASP A 744 -37.13 -7.04 -1.11
N ASP A 745 -37.64 -7.83 -0.15
CA ASP A 745 -37.15 -7.90 1.22
C ASP A 745 -35.62 -8.03 1.22
N ILE A 746 -34.91 -7.04 1.79
CA ILE A 746 -33.60 -7.29 2.39
C ILE A 746 -33.78 -8.60 3.14
N ASN A 747 -32.99 -9.62 2.84
CA ASN A 747 -33.15 -10.91 3.51
C ASN A 747 -32.73 -10.75 4.97
N LEU A 748 -33.66 -10.25 5.80
CA LEU A 748 -33.46 -9.85 7.19
C LEU A 748 -32.97 -11.01 8.05
N ASP A 749 -33.22 -12.24 7.59
CA ASP A 749 -32.81 -13.46 8.27
C ASP A 749 -31.33 -13.82 8.01
N ASN A 750 -30.74 -13.39 6.88
CA ASN A 750 -29.36 -13.71 6.48
C ASN A 750 -28.55 -12.45 6.10
N ILE A 751 -28.44 -11.49 7.02
CA ILE A 751 -27.56 -10.31 6.86
C ILE A 751 -26.12 -10.71 7.15
N ASP A 752 -25.20 -10.40 6.24
CA ASP A 752 -23.76 -10.57 6.44
C ASP A 752 -23.18 -9.32 7.13
N PHE A 753 -22.91 -9.43 8.43
CA PHE A 753 -22.39 -8.32 9.24
C PHE A 753 -20.90 -8.02 8.99
N ASN A 754 -20.16 -8.91 8.32
CA ASN A 754 -18.77 -8.66 7.95
C ASN A 754 -18.67 -7.71 6.75
N LYS A 755 -19.70 -7.69 5.90
CA LYS A 755 -19.84 -6.76 4.78
C LYS A 755 -20.51 -5.49 5.26
N LYS A 756 -19.73 -4.44 5.50
CA LYS A 756 -20.24 -3.17 6.03
C LYS A 756 -19.68 -1.98 5.29
N ILE A 757 -20.55 -1.02 4.99
CA ILE A 757 -20.15 0.27 4.43
C ILE A 757 -19.99 1.26 5.56
N LEU A 758 -18.75 1.47 6.00
CA LEU A 758 -18.44 2.42 7.07
C LEU A 758 -18.08 3.80 6.53
N HIS A 759 -17.41 3.84 5.38
CA HIS A 759 -16.77 5.04 4.84
C HIS A 759 -17.32 5.40 3.46
N GLY A 760 -17.65 6.67 3.26
CA GLY A 760 -18.12 7.16 1.98
C GLY A 760 -18.15 8.68 1.91
N SER A 761 -17.88 9.20 0.71
CA SER A 761 -17.87 10.64 0.43
C SER A 761 -18.75 10.98 -0.75
N TRP A 762 -19.40 12.13 -0.67
CA TRP A 762 -20.19 12.69 -1.77
C TRP A 762 -19.41 13.80 -2.47
N HIS A 763 -19.41 13.80 -3.81
CA HIS A 763 -18.80 14.84 -4.62
C HIS A 763 -19.39 16.24 -4.31
N PRO A 764 -18.57 17.28 -4.10
CA PRO A 764 -19.05 18.59 -3.62
C PRO A 764 -20.01 19.32 -4.57
N HIS A 765 -20.01 18.97 -5.86
CA HIS A 765 -20.77 19.69 -6.90
C HIS A 765 -21.64 18.81 -7.81
N GLU A 766 -21.57 17.48 -7.69
CA GLU A 766 -22.23 16.55 -8.61
C GLU A 766 -22.87 15.41 -7.82
N ASP A 767 -23.83 14.74 -8.44
CA ASP A 767 -24.44 13.52 -7.88
C ASP A 767 -23.54 12.32 -8.16
N THR A 768 -22.33 12.35 -7.61
CA THR A 768 -21.38 11.24 -7.64
C THR A 768 -20.96 10.92 -6.22
N ILE A 769 -20.93 9.64 -5.90
CA ILE A 769 -20.63 9.11 -4.57
C ILE A 769 -19.48 8.13 -4.71
N ALA A 770 -18.53 8.20 -3.78
CA ALA A 770 -17.46 7.24 -3.60
C ALA A 770 -17.68 6.46 -2.30
N ILE A 771 -17.66 5.14 -2.37
CA ILE A 771 -17.89 4.22 -1.25
C ILE A 771 -16.70 3.28 -1.11
N GLY A 772 -16.14 3.18 0.10
CA GLY A 772 -15.20 2.13 0.45
C GLY A 772 -15.96 0.89 0.94
N ALA A 773 -15.77 -0.24 0.25
CA ALA A 773 -16.28 -1.54 0.67
C ALA A 773 -15.10 -2.51 0.68
N THR A 774 -14.68 -2.91 1.89
CA THR A 774 -13.43 -3.67 2.10
C THR A 774 -12.23 -3.01 1.42
N ASN A 775 -11.60 -3.66 0.45
CA ASN A 775 -10.47 -3.14 -0.34
C ASN A 775 -10.90 -2.50 -1.67
N ASN A 776 -12.20 -2.41 -1.93
CA ASN A 776 -12.75 -1.90 -3.17
C ASN A 776 -13.35 -0.50 -3.00
N LEU A 777 -12.98 0.40 -3.90
CA LEU A 777 -13.56 1.74 -4.01
C LEU A 777 -14.60 1.77 -5.13
N PHE A 778 -15.87 1.85 -4.77
CA PHE A 778 -17.00 1.94 -5.71
C PHE A 778 -17.39 3.39 -5.95
N LEU A 779 -17.60 3.75 -7.22
CA LEU A 779 -18.18 5.03 -7.62
C LEU A 779 -19.56 4.82 -8.24
N PHE A 780 -20.54 5.57 -7.73
CA PHE A 780 -21.89 5.64 -8.25
C PHE A 780 -22.18 7.06 -8.73
N SER A 781 -22.83 7.21 -9.88
CA SER A 781 -23.22 8.51 -10.41
C SER A 781 -24.67 8.52 -10.88
N ARG A 782 -25.35 9.65 -10.70
CA ARG A 782 -26.68 9.90 -11.25
C ARG A 782 -26.54 10.57 -12.61
N LEU A 783 -27.13 9.98 -13.65
CA LEU A 783 -27.16 10.63 -14.97
C LEU A 783 -28.05 11.87 -14.89
N SER A 784 -27.48 13.04 -15.14
CA SER A 784 -28.26 14.26 -15.38
C SER A 784 -29.06 14.07 -16.67
N SER A 785 -30.38 14.11 -16.56
CA SER A 785 -31.31 14.04 -17.70
C SER A 785 -31.17 15.21 -18.66
#